data_AF-A0A4Q2YCI5-F1
#
_entry.id   AF-A0A4Q2YCI5-F1
#
_cell.length_a   1.000
_cell.length_b   1.000
_cell.length_c   1.000
_cell.angle_alpha   90.00
_cell.angle_beta   90.00
_cell.angle_gamma   90.00
#
_symmetry.space_group_name_H-M   'P 1'
#
loop_
_entity.id
_entity.type
_entity.pdbx_description
1 polymer ?
#
loop_
_entity_poly.entity_id
_entity_poly.type
_entity_poly.pdbx_seq_one_letter_code
_entity_poly.pdbx_strand_id
1 'polypeptide(L)'
;NSGYATGLFGKWHMGGGRDVNDAPFPQAYGFEQSLTSFEGMGDRLLVNGHGLSNENADVPGAITWTSWHQLANLHTDAAINFITTAHTANKPFFAYVPYDDTHSPYNVEPGHENDFDHITSNNDGKNFLGELNDLDKQIGRLLDALDNLGIASNTLVVLVGDNGAPNDALNTLLNRNGGLRGGKGNLWEGGIRVAFLARMPGIIPAGVVNSTTAISTLDMLPTYCSLAGIPLPEAPFAGENMKDVLMGATRPRVTPLLWEFGTVSAVSTAAPKLAVRVGNRKFMCNPDGSDKQLYDMASDRNETTNVAAAPANAAEVVGMEAQLMTWYREIILGEIGEPTVISAGEPPALIIADSFDVTGGNSTTTGFAATEGVNQELATRHTGTLAGTLRYIRTDALKPVAAHSIAGNRLTIADAANSTAFQLSADGTATYDFGPKIRGRRYEWKATLDLDDLDVAAARMTIGIADSPTPDGGVAGHDLGVQLDLVTGNTISVFKRIDAASNAGGTDINAPIRQGLPQGEPVSVRVVMQDSTNYSVYGTAYEIFINGQSADTGNIRFANNSRYLIFDTAPNTGPVQYDDFSLETLEAGPSITGRIPLLGLTESRATSVAGVEKVRLHWSTQPGRVFRPMISADLSGWIPLPGAGGNPMEVGSGHHTIQWLEADIPEAYRGRGFIRLESVR
;
A
#
# COMPACT_ATOMS: atom_id res chain seq x y z
N ASN A 1 25.28 14.80 5.66
CA ASN A 1 24.63 15.82 6.53
C ASN A 1 25.28 16.04 7.89
N SER A 2 25.85 15.03 8.56
CA SER A 2 26.53 15.19 9.87
C SER A 2 28.04 15.49 9.78
N GLY A 3 28.51 16.02 8.66
CA GLY A 3 29.92 16.37 8.45
C GLY A 3 30.87 15.22 8.08
N TYR A 4 30.35 14.01 7.85
CA TYR A 4 31.13 12.87 7.36
C TYR A 4 31.40 13.00 5.87
N ALA A 5 32.65 12.75 5.46
CA ALA A 5 32.96 12.42 4.08
C ALA A 5 32.43 11.01 3.77
N THR A 6 31.84 10.80 2.60
CA THR A 6 31.26 9.50 2.23
C THR A 6 31.82 8.98 0.90
N GLY A 7 32.28 7.72 0.90
CA GLY A 7 32.94 7.11 -0.25
C GLY A 7 32.42 5.70 -0.54
N LEU A 8 32.25 5.35 -1.81
CA LEU A 8 31.88 4.02 -2.29
C LEU A 8 32.89 3.49 -3.30
N PHE A 9 33.43 2.29 -3.06
CA PHE A 9 34.49 1.72 -3.90
C PHE A 9 34.24 0.24 -4.13
N GLY A 10 33.62 -0.11 -5.26
CA GLY A 10 33.25 -1.50 -5.57
C GLY A 10 31.93 -1.66 -6.31
N LYS A 11 31.37 -2.85 -6.21
CA LYS A 11 30.09 -3.24 -6.78
C LYS A 11 28.95 -2.31 -6.35
N TRP A 12 28.16 -1.83 -7.32
CA TRP A 12 26.97 -1.02 -7.04
C TRP A 12 25.70 -1.84 -7.02
N HIS A 13 25.31 -2.44 -8.17
CA HIS A 13 24.19 -3.38 -8.27
C HIS A 13 22.83 -2.80 -7.85
N MET A 14 22.65 -1.49 -8.06
CA MET A 14 21.37 -0.77 -7.93
C MET A 14 21.03 0.02 -9.21
N GLY A 15 21.39 -0.53 -10.37
CA GLY A 15 21.14 0.04 -11.70
C GLY A 15 22.35 0.71 -12.34
N GLY A 16 22.26 1.01 -13.64
CA GLY A 16 23.41 1.38 -14.49
C GLY A 16 23.90 0.20 -15.34
N GLY A 17 23.00 -0.65 -15.83
CA GLY A 17 23.30 -1.84 -16.64
C GLY A 17 22.09 -2.77 -16.77
N ARG A 18 22.22 -3.86 -17.53
CA ARG A 18 21.21 -4.92 -17.77
C ARG A 18 19.83 -4.54 -18.31
N ASP A 19 19.50 -3.25 -18.42
CA ASP A 19 18.27 -2.63 -18.98
C ASP A 19 17.88 -1.34 -18.22
N VAL A 20 18.49 -1.07 -17.06
CA VAL A 20 18.25 0.13 -16.25
C VAL A 20 19.41 1.12 -16.42
N ASN A 21 19.30 2.02 -17.39
CA ASN A 21 20.37 2.99 -17.72
C ASN A 21 20.16 4.39 -17.14
N ASP A 22 19.02 4.63 -16.48
CA ASP A 22 18.60 5.93 -15.91
C ASP A 22 18.55 5.93 -14.37
N ALA A 23 19.22 4.95 -13.73
CA ALA A 23 19.34 4.91 -12.28
C ALA A 23 20.04 6.17 -11.73
N PRO A 24 19.68 6.65 -10.52
CA PRO A 24 20.41 7.76 -9.90
C PRO A 24 21.87 7.39 -9.65
N PHE A 25 22.76 8.38 -9.75
CA PHE A 25 24.18 8.21 -9.42
C PHE A 25 24.37 7.92 -7.92
N PRO A 26 25.47 7.25 -7.49
CA PRO A 26 25.78 7.03 -6.08
C PRO A 26 25.74 8.31 -5.22
N GLN A 27 26.04 9.48 -5.82
CA GLN A 27 25.94 10.79 -5.19
C GLN A 27 24.52 11.13 -4.72
N ALA A 28 23.48 10.69 -5.44
CA ALA A 28 22.09 10.84 -5.04
C ALA A 28 21.74 9.99 -3.79
N TYR A 29 22.48 8.92 -3.55
CA TYR A 29 22.39 8.08 -2.34
C TYR A 29 23.28 8.59 -1.20
N GLY A 30 23.97 9.71 -1.39
CA GLY A 30 24.76 10.38 -0.37
C GLY A 30 26.24 10.01 -0.35
N PHE A 31 26.78 9.36 -1.38
CA PHE A 31 28.22 9.13 -1.53
C PHE A 31 28.90 10.30 -2.26
N GLU A 32 29.74 11.07 -1.58
CA GLU A 32 30.46 12.21 -2.17
C GLU A 32 31.46 11.76 -3.25
N GLN A 33 32.11 10.61 -3.04
CA GLN A 33 33.00 9.98 -4.01
C GLN A 33 32.57 8.55 -4.29
N SER A 34 32.68 8.14 -5.54
CA SER A 34 32.36 6.77 -5.95
C SER A 34 33.29 6.30 -7.05
N LEU A 35 33.79 5.07 -6.93
CA LEU A 35 34.36 4.29 -8.03
C LEU A 35 33.62 2.96 -8.06
N THR A 36 32.73 2.80 -9.03
CA THR A 36 31.83 1.64 -9.09
C THR A 36 32.40 0.52 -9.95
N SER A 37 31.88 -0.69 -9.80
CA SER A 37 31.97 -1.75 -10.80
C SER A 37 30.57 -2.16 -11.26
N PHE A 38 30.21 -3.45 -11.28
CA PHE A 38 29.00 -3.98 -11.91
C PHE A 38 27.74 -3.19 -11.60
N GLU A 39 26.97 -2.92 -12.67
CA GLU A 39 25.68 -2.24 -12.62
C GLU A 39 25.79 -0.98 -11.77
N GLY A 40 26.67 -0.08 -12.21
CA GLY A 40 27.06 1.17 -11.56
C GLY A 40 26.97 2.37 -12.51
N MET A 41 26.59 3.52 -11.95
CA MET A 41 26.59 4.82 -12.64
C MET A 41 27.87 5.60 -12.29
N GLY A 42 28.33 6.47 -13.20
CA GLY A 42 29.51 7.32 -12.98
C GLY A 42 30.82 6.60 -13.27
N ASP A 43 31.89 7.05 -12.60
CA ASP A 43 33.24 6.51 -12.78
C ASP A 43 33.30 5.06 -12.35
N ARG A 44 33.89 4.22 -13.21
CA ARG A 44 33.79 2.76 -13.07
C ARG A 44 34.98 1.96 -13.56
N LEU A 45 35.19 0.83 -12.89
CA LEU A 45 36.08 -0.25 -13.31
C LEU A 45 35.26 -1.34 -14.01
N LEU A 46 35.56 -1.61 -15.28
CA LEU A 46 34.88 -2.60 -16.09
C LEU A 46 35.82 -3.71 -16.53
N VAL A 47 35.33 -4.94 -16.58
CA VAL A 47 36.16 -6.11 -16.88
C VAL A 47 36.21 -6.38 -18.38
N ASN A 48 37.43 -6.49 -18.91
CA ASN A 48 37.68 -6.80 -20.31
C ASN A 48 36.99 -8.11 -20.74
N GLY A 49 36.16 -8.04 -21.79
CA GLY A 49 35.52 -9.21 -22.40
C GLY A 49 34.37 -9.82 -21.58
N HIS A 50 33.92 -9.17 -20.52
CA HIS A 50 32.81 -9.64 -19.69
C HIS A 50 31.47 -9.03 -20.13
N GLY A 51 30.44 -9.87 -20.33
CA GLY A 51 29.15 -9.46 -20.91
C GLY A 51 28.49 -8.30 -20.17
N LEU A 52 28.36 -8.40 -18.85
CA LEU A 52 27.73 -7.34 -18.04
C LEU A 52 28.53 -6.04 -18.04
N SER A 53 29.86 -6.15 -18.15
CA SER A 53 30.71 -4.97 -18.26
C SER A 53 30.50 -4.26 -19.60
N ASN A 54 30.30 -5.01 -20.68
CA ASN A 54 29.95 -4.43 -21.97
C ASN A 54 28.58 -3.75 -21.93
N GLU A 55 27.57 -4.37 -21.28
CA GLU A 55 26.24 -3.77 -21.11
C GLU A 55 26.29 -2.48 -20.25
N ASN A 56 27.15 -2.43 -19.24
CA ASN A 56 27.35 -1.25 -18.40
C ASN A 56 28.11 -0.12 -19.15
N ALA A 57 28.75 -0.40 -20.29
CA ALA A 57 29.57 0.58 -20.99
C ALA A 57 28.76 1.76 -21.56
N ASP A 58 27.46 1.59 -21.81
CA ASP A 58 26.59 2.57 -22.46
C ASP A 58 26.02 3.65 -21.52
N VAL A 59 26.45 3.65 -20.24
CA VAL A 59 25.93 4.51 -19.18
C VAL A 59 26.88 5.71 -18.92
N PRO A 60 26.43 6.90 -18.46
CA PRO A 60 27.34 8.03 -18.23
C PRO A 60 28.44 7.77 -17.18
N GLY A 61 29.66 8.29 -17.41
CA GLY A 61 30.81 8.23 -16.48
C GLY A 61 32.13 7.80 -17.14
N ALA A 62 33.27 8.02 -16.47
CA ALA A 62 34.57 7.56 -16.98
C ALA A 62 34.75 6.06 -16.78
N ILE A 63 35.29 5.36 -17.79
CA ILE A 63 35.50 3.92 -17.75
C ILE A 63 37.00 3.61 -17.73
N THR A 64 37.42 2.81 -16.76
CA THR A 64 38.73 2.14 -16.79
C THR A 64 38.51 0.65 -17.01
N TRP A 65 39.03 0.12 -18.11
CA TRP A 65 38.97 -1.30 -18.41
C TRP A 65 40.11 -2.05 -17.73
N THR A 66 39.81 -3.13 -17.03
CA THR A 66 40.74 -3.88 -16.19
C THR A 66 40.49 -5.40 -16.26
N SER A 67 41.37 -6.18 -15.63
CA SER A 67 41.17 -7.61 -15.42
C SER A 67 40.44 -7.85 -14.10
N TRP A 68 39.65 -8.93 -14.03
CA TRP A 68 38.82 -9.24 -12.85
C TRP A 68 39.62 -9.27 -11.54
N HIS A 69 40.77 -9.96 -11.52
CA HIS A 69 41.64 -10.07 -10.34
C HIS A 69 42.24 -8.72 -9.86
N GLN A 70 42.11 -7.64 -10.64
CA GLN A 70 42.61 -6.31 -10.26
C GLN A 70 41.54 -5.47 -9.55
N LEU A 71 40.26 -5.86 -9.61
CA LEU A 71 39.15 -5.07 -9.08
C LEU A 71 39.31 -4.79 -7.58
N ALA A 72 39.52 -5.83 -6.76
CA ALA A 72 39.69 -5.65 -5.33
C ALA A 72 40.86 -4.73 -4.99
N ASN A 73 41.98 -4.85 -5.70
CA ASN A 73 43.14 -3.99 -5.48
C ASN A 73 42.82 -2.52 -5.78
N LEU A 74 42.28 -2.24 -6.98
CA LEU A 74 41.99 -0.89 -7.42
C LEU A 74 40.92 -0.20 -6.55
N HIS A 75 39.89 -0.93 -6.11
CA HIS A 75 38.90 -0.39 -5.18
C HIS A 75 39.51 -0.14 -3.79
N THR A 76 40.44 -0.98 -3.34
CA THR A 76 41.17 -0.78 -2.07
C THR A 76 42.06 0.45 -2.14
N ASP A 77 42.77 0.65 -3.24
CA ASP A 77 43.58 1.86 -3.48
C ASP A 77 42.72 3.12 -3.42
N ALA A 78 41.56 3.11 -4.08
CA ALA A 78 40.62 4.21 -4.06
C ALA A 78 40.09 4.48 -2.63
N ALA A 79 39.73 3.45 -1.89
CA ALA A 79 39.27 3.56 -0.51
C ALA A 79 40.35 4.12 0.44
N ILE A 80 41.59 3.63 0.35
CA ILE A 80 42.72 4.12 1.16
C ILE A 80 43.00 5.59 0.85
N ASN A 81 43.00 5.97 -0.44
CA ASN A 81 43.20 7.35 -0.85
C ASN A 81 42.09 8.28 -0.32
N PHE A 82 40.83 7.83 -0.38
CA PHE A 82 39.70 8.56 0.18
C PHE A 82 39.81 8.76 1.69
N ILE A 83 40.09 7.68 2.44
CA ILE A 83 40.27 7.72 3.90
C ILE A 83 41.42 8.66 4.27
N THR A 84 42.55 8.55 3.59
CA THR A 84 43.73 9.40 3.82
C THR A 84 43.41 10.87 3.57
N THR A 85 42.65 11.17 2.51
CA THR A 85 42.22 12.52 2.17
C THR A 85 41.27 13.09 3.22
N ALA A 86 40.27 12.31 3.64
CA ALA A 86 39.32 12.72 4.69
C ALA A 86 40.05 12.98 6.03
N HIS A 87 40.95 12.08 6.42
CA HIS A 87 41.77 12.22 7.61
C HIS A 87 42.65 13.49 7.56
N THR A 88 43.36 13.71 6.45
CA THR A 88 44.21 14.91 6.24
C THR A 88 43.38 16.20 6.32
N ALA A 89 42.13 16.16 5.88
CA ALA A 89 41.19 17.26 5.99
C ALA A 89 40.51 17.38 7.37
N ASN A 90 40.90 16.56 8.36
CA ASN A 90 40.29 16.46 9.69
C ASN A 90 38.77 16.23 9.65
N LYS A 91 38.31 15.40 8.70
CA LYS A 91 36.90 15.01 8.59
C LYS A 91 36.70 13.56 9.00
N PRO A 92 35.62 13.23 9.74
CA PRO A 92 35.22 11.84 9.89
C PRO A 92 34.78 11.28 8.53
N PHE A 93 34.87 9.96 8.35
CA PHE A 93 34.54 9.32 7.07
C PHE A 93 33.63 8.11 7.25
N PHE A 94 32.89 7.81 6.19
CA PHE A 94 32.20 6.54 5.97
C PHE A 94 32.65 6.00 4.62
N ALA A 95 33.37 4.88 4.63
CA ALA A 95 33.84 4.20 3.43
C ALA A 95 33.09 2.87 3.29
N TYR A 96 32.35 2.71 2.19
CA TYR A 96 31.69 1.47 1.83
C TYR A 96 32.47 0.82 0.68
N VAL A 97 33.01 -0.38 0.93
CA VAL A 97 33.92 -1.06 -0.01
C VAL A 97 33.31 -2.43 -0.40
N PRO A 98 32.26 -2.45 -1.24
CA PRO A 98 31.60 -3.68 -1.67
C PRO A 98 32.44 -4.40 -2.73
N TYR A 99 33.39 -5.24 -2.31
CA TYR A 99 34.21 -6.03 -3.21
C TYR A 99 33.37 -6.88 -4.17
N ASP A 100 33.84 -7.00 -5.41
CA ASP A 100 33.28 -7.93 -6.41
C ASP A 100 33.60 -9.38 -6.05
N ASP A 101 34.79 -9.60 -5.48
CA ASP A 101 35.29 -10.85 -4.97
C ASP A 101 34.41 -11.35 -3.80
N THR A 102 34.10 -12.64 -3.69
CA THR A 102 34.50 -13.76 -4.56
C THR A 102 33.37 -14.13 -5.52
N HIS A 103 32.71 -13.17 -6.17
CA HIS A 103 31.67 -13.50 -7.14
C HIS A 103 32.29 -14.10 -8.40
N SER A 104 31.70 -15.17 -8.94
CA SER A 104 32.16 -15.76 -10.21
C SER A 104 32.06 -14.74 -11.37
N PRO A 105 32.89 -14.85 -12.42
CA PRO A 105 33.92 -15.87 -12.65
C PRO A 105 35.15 -15.71 -11.75
N TYR A 106 35.61 -16.81 -11.14
CA TYR A 106 36.80 -16.76 -10.28
C TYR A 106 38.05 -16.56 -11.11
N ASN A 107 38.81 -15.52 -10.80
CA ASN A 107 39.97 -15.11 -11.59
C ASN A 107 41.12 -14.76 -10.66
N VAL A 108 42.27 -15.38 -10.91
CA VAL A 108 43.53 -15.09 -10.24
C VAL A 108 44.53 -14.64 -11.30
N GLU A 109 45.52 -13.86 -10.88
CA GLU A 109 46.59 -13.46 -11.77
C GLU A 109 47.26 -14.71 -12.40
N PRO A 110 47.42 -14.76 -13.74
CA PRO A 110 48.02 -15.92 -14.40
C PRO A 110 49.39 -16.26 -13.84
N GLY A 111 49.57 -17.52 -13.41
CA GLY A 111 50.83 -18.02 -12.87
C GLY A 111 51.02 -17.83 -11.36
N HIS A 112 50.04 -17.28 -10.64
CA HIS A 112 50.03 -17.31 -9.17
C HIS A 112 49.47 -18.65 -8.66
N GLU A 113 50.36 -19.60 -8.39
CA GLU A 113 50.06 -20.65 -7.41
C GLU A 113 49.86 -19.96 -6.05
N ASN A 114 48.76 -20.26 -5.37
CA ASN A 114 48.49 -19.71 -4.04
C ASN A 114 48.74 -20.76 -2.95
N ASP A 115 48.93 -20.29 -1.72
CA ASP A 115 49.22 -21.14 -0.56
C ASP A 115 48.14 -22.20 -0.28
N PHE A 116 46.96 -22.08 -0.89
CA PHE A 116 45.79 -22.93 -0.70
C PHE A 116 45.55 -23.92 -1.86
N ASP A 117 46.39 -23.95 -2.90
CA ASP A 117 46.25 -24.86 -4.03
C ASP A 117 46.32 -26.35 -3.65
N HIS A 118 46.88 -26.66 -2.49
CA HIS A 118 46.95 -28.01 -1.95
C HIS A 118 45.61 -28.50 -1.36
N ILE A 119 44.64 -27.61 -1.11
CA ILE A 119 43.33 -27.95 -0.53
C ILE A 119 42.48 -28.74 -1.52
N THR A 120 42.63 -28.48 -2.82
CA THR A 120 41.83 -29.15 -3.85
C THR A 120 42.58 -29.30 -5.17
N SER A 121 42.36 -30.41 -5.86
CA SER A 121 42.84 -30.63 -7.22
C SER A 121 41.91 -30.03 -8.29
N ASN A 122 40.75 -29.50 -7.92
CA ASN A 122 39.80 -28.87 -8.84
C ASN A 122 40.24 -27.43 -9.16
N ASN A 123 40.39 -27.10 -10.44
CA ASN A 123 40.89 -25.78 -10.88
C ASN A 123 39.98 -24.62 -10.47
N ASP A 124 38.66 -24.75 -10.58
CA ASP A 124 37.74 -23.68 -10.14
C ASP A 124 37.84 -23.45 -8.63
N GLY A 125 38.04 -24.53 -7.87
CA GLY A 125 38.28 -24.47 -6.43
C GLY A 125 39.61 -23.78 -6.08
N LYS A 126 40.68 -24.03 -6.85
CA LYS A 126 41.96 -23.32 -6.70
C LYS A 126 41.81 -21.83 -7.00
N ASN A 127 41.16 -21.49 -8.10
CA ASN A 127 40.91 -20.09 -8.48
C ASN A 127 40.07 -19.37 -7.42
N PHE A 128 39.01 -20.00 -6.90
CA PHE A 128 38.21 -19.45 -5.81
C PHE A 128 39.04 -19.20 -4.55
N LEU A 129 39.88 -20.16 -4.14
CA LEU A 129 40.72 -20.00 -2.95
C LEU A 129 41.80 -18.92 -3.14
N GLY A 130 42.34 -18.79 -4.35
CA GLY A 130 43.27 -17.72 -4.70
C GLY A 130 42.62 -16.34 -4.66
N GLU A 131 41.44 -16.19 -5.26
CA GLU A 131 40.67 -14.93 -5.22
C GLU A 131 40.27 -14.57 -3.77
N LEU A 132 39.83 -15.55 -2.98
CA LEU A 132 39.53 -15.36 -1.56
C LEU A 132 40.75 -14.88 -0.77
N ASN A 133 41.93 -15.45 -1.03
CA ASN A 133 43.19 -15.03 -0.42
C ASN A 133 43.58 -13.61 -0.84
N ASP A 134 43.40 -13.27 -2.12
CA ASP A 134 43.72 -11.94 -2.61
C ASP A 134 42.79 -10.86 -2.05
N LEU A 135 41.50 -11.18 -1.88
CA LEU A 135 40.54 -10.36 -1.13
C LEU A 135 40.98 -10.17 0.33
N ASP A 136 41.39 -11.24 1.03
CA ASP A 136 41.88 -11.15 2.41
C ASP A 136 43.10 -10.21 2.52
N LYS A 137 44.05 -10.30 1.59
CA LYS A 137 45.18 -9.37 1.50
C LYS A 137 44.72 -7.93 1.29
N GLN A 138 43.70 -7.69 0.46
CA GLN A 138 43.17 -6.33 0.23
C GLN A 138 42.51 -5.76 1.49
N ILE A 139 41.76 -6.59 2.23
CA ILE A 139 41.21 -6.20 3.53
C ILE A 139 42.35 -5.89 4.51
N GLY A 140 43.41 -6.71 4.53
CA GLY A 140 44.62 -6.47 5.31
C GLY A 140 45.27 -5.11 5.00
N ARG A 141 45.44 -4.76 3.72
CA ARG A 141 45.96 -3.44 3.29
C ARG A 141 45.12 -2.28 3.80
N LEU A 142 43.79 -2.42 3.79
CA LEU A 142 42.89 -1.40 4.32
C LEU A 142 43.06 -1.23 5.84
N LEU A 143 43.18 -2.33 6.58
CA LEU A 143 43.42 -2.31 8.03
C LEU A 143 44.79 -1.71 8.36
N ASP A 144 45.85 -2.09 7.64
CA ASP A 144 47.19 -1.54 7.78
C ASP A 144 47.20 -0.03 7.52
N ALA A 145 46.45 0.45 6.53
CA ALA A 145 46.31 1.88 6.28
C ALA A 145 45.71 2.63 7.48
N LEU A 146 44.67 2.07 8.12
CA LEU A 146 44.07 2.66 9.33
C LEU A 146 45.05 2.69 10.52
N ASP A 147 45.84 1.63 10.69
CA ASP A 147 46.85 1.54 11.74
C ASP A 147 48.01 2.52 11.48
N ASN A 148 48.49 2.61 10.23
CA ASN A 148 49.56 3.54 9.81
C ASN A 148 49.16 5.02 9.93
N LEU A 149 47.88 5.33 9.70
CA LEU A 149 47.33 6.67 9.93
C LEU A 149 47.08 6.96 11.42
N GLY A 150 47.19 5.96 12.31
CA GLY A 150 46.95 6.11 13.74
C GLY A 150 45.48 6.33 14.12
N ILE A 151 44.55 6.01 13.23
CA ILE A 151 43.11 6.27 13.40
C ILE A 151 42.29 5.02 13.71
N ALA A 152 42.92 3.85 13.79
CA ALA A 152 42.23 2.58 13.98
C ALA A 152 41.35 2.54 15.23
N SER A 153 41.82 3.05 16.38
CA SER A 153 41.05 3.09 17.64
C SER A 153 39.79 3.95 17.56
N ASN A 154 39.71 4.87 16.60
CA ASN A 154 38.56 5.73 16.34
C ASN A 154 37.84 5.35 15.04
N THR A 155 38.07 4.14 14.52
CA THR A 155 37.44 3.64 13.29
C THR A 155 36.75 2.31 13.57
N LEU A 156 35.43 2.26 13.33
CA LEU A 156 34.71 0.99 13.27
C LEU A 156 34.93 0.36 11.89
N VAL A 157 35.42 -0.87 11.87
CA VAL A 157 35.46 -1.71 10.68
C VAL A 157 34.47 -2.85 10.85
N VAL A 158 33.56 -3.02 9.89
CA VAL A 158 32.61 -4.14 9.81
C VAL A 158 32.86 -4.90 8.51
N LEU A 159 33.16 -6.20 8.61
CA LEU A 159 33.19 -7.11 7.49
C LEU A 159 31.90 -7.94 7.52
N VAL A 160 31.15 -7.94 6.42
CA VAL A 160 29.89 -8.69 6.31
C VAL A 160 29.67 -9.16 4.87
N GLY A 161 29.15 -10.38 4.70
CA GLY A 161 28.72 -10.87 3.38
C GLY A 161 27.34 -10.34 2.97
N ASP A 162 27.05 -10.28 1.68
CA ASP A 162 25.75 -9.84 1.15
C ASP A 162 24.74 -10.99 1.02
N ASN A 163 25.20 -12.23 0.82
CA ASN A 163 24.42 -13.47 0.80
C ASN A 163 25.32 -14.70 1.03
N GLY A 164 24.70 -15.87 1.20
CA GLY A 164 25.41 -17.13 1.31
C GLY A 164 26.04 -17.60 -0.01
N ALA A 165 26.97 -18.56 0.05
CA ALA A 165 27.70 -19.02 -1.14
C ALA A 165 26.76 -19.73 -2.15
N PRO A 166 27.04 -19.67 -3.46
CA PRO A 166 26.27 -20.36 -4.49
C PRO A 166 26.10 -21.86 -4.19
N ASN A 167 24.92 -22.41 -4.45
CA ASN A 167 24.64 -23.83 -4.29
C ASN A 167 25.15 -24.64 -5.49
N ASP A 168 26.46 -24.62 -5.70
CA ASP A 168 27.16 -25.28 -6.81
C ASP A 168 28.06 -26.43 -6.31
N ALA A 169 28.77 -27.08 -7.24
CA ALA A 169 29.72 -28.14 -6.92
C ALA A 169 30.86 -27.67 -5.99
N LEU A 170 31.26 -26.40 -6.07
CA LEU A 170 32.31 -25.85 -5.22
C LEU A 170 31.88 -25.69 -3.77
N ASN A 171 30.60 -25.37 -3.51
CA ASN A 171 30.09 -25.36 -2.15
C ASN A 171 30.19 -26.74 -1.50
N THR A 172 29.87 -27.80 -2.22
CA THR A 172 30.01 -29.18 -1.72
C THR A 172 31.48 -29.54 -1.48
N LEU A 173 32.36 -29.16 -2.42
CA LEU A 173 33.78 -29.47 -2.38
C LEU A 173 34.51 -28.75 -1.23
N LEU A 174 34.21 -27.47 -1.01
CA LEU A 174 34.94 -26.60 -0.08
C LEU A 174 34.15 -26.27 1.20
N ASN A 175 32.94 -26.82 1.35
CA ASN A 175 32.05 -26.56 2.48
C ASN A 175 31.82 -25.04 2.74
N ARG A 176 31.56 -24.28 1.68
CA ARG A 176 31.57 -22.80 1.72
C ARG A 176 30.49 -22.21 2.63
N ASN A 177 29.34 -22.89 2.76
CA ASN A 177 28.28 -22.51 3.69
C ASN A 177 28.44 -23.11 5.11
N GLY A 178 29.58 -23.75 5.42
CA GLY A 178 29.86 -24.27 6.76
C GLY A 178 28.84 -25.30 7.26
N GLY A 179 28.42 -26.21 6.37
CA GLY A 179 27.44 -27.26 6.62
C GLY A 179 25.98 -26.81 6.69
N LEU A 180 25.70 -25.51 6.50
CA LEU A 180 24.35 -24.97 6.48
C LEU A 180 23.60 -25.39 5.22
N ARG A 181 22.29 -25.61 5.35
CA ARG A 181 21.42 -26.01 4.24
C ARG A 181 21.25 -24.89 3.23
N GLY A 182 21.31 -25.23 1.95
CA GLY A 182 21.11 -24.27 0.85
C GLY A 182 22.33 -23.41 0.55
N GLY A 183 22.07 -22.30 -0.15
CA GLY A 183 23.07 -21.36 -0.64
C GLY A 183 22.39 -20.13 -1.24
N LYS A 184 23.16 -19.32 -1.97
CA LYS A 184 22.65 -18.15 -2.72
C LYS A 184 21.34 -18.47 -3.44
N GLY A 185 20.33 -17.65 -3.19
CA GLY A 185 19.00 -17.78 -3.80
C GLY A 185 18.00 -18.63 -3.02
N ASN A 186 18.34 -19.06 -1.81
CA ASN A 186 17.44 -19.75 -0.88
C ASN A 186 17.39 -19.05 0.47
N LEU A 187 16.25 -19.16 1.17
CA LEU A 187 16.06 -18.61 2.52
C LEU A 187 16.43 -19.57 3.66
N TRP A 188 16.96 -20.76 3.34
CA TRP A 188 17.66 -21.60 4.33
C TRP A 188 18.92 -20.88 4.84
N GLU A 189 19.43 -21.29 6.00
CA GLU A 189 20.57 -20.64 6.67
C GLU A 189 21.79 -20.51 5.77
N GLY A 190 22.05 -21.47 4.89
CA GLY A 190 23.18 -21.41 3.96
C GLY A 190 23.05 -20.31 2.91
N GLY A 191 21.88 -19.74 2.69
CA GLY A 191 21.66 -18.61 1.78
C GLY A 191 21.62 -17.24 2.45
N ILE A 192 21.32 -17.16 3.75
CA ILE A 192 21.13 -15.89 4.48
C ILE A 192 22.11 -15.66 5.65
N ARG A 193 22.72 -16.72 6.20
CA ARG A 193 23.68 -16.61 7.30
C ARG A 193 25.08 -16.46 6.73
N VAL A 194 25.64 -15.27 6.92
CA VAL A 194 26.93 -14.85 6.36
C VAL A 194 27.97 -14.62 7.45
N ALA A 195 29.22 -14.46 7.04
CA ALA A 195 30.27 -13.97 7.92
C ALA A 195 29.95 -12.55 8.40
N PHE A 196 30.21 -12.26 9.68
CA PHE A 196 30.10 -10.94 10.27
C PHE A 196 31.23 -10.76 11.29
N LEU A 197 32.10 -9.77 11.08
CA LEU A 197 33.16 -9.37 12.00
C LEU A 197 33.09 -7.87 12.23
N ALA A 198 33.32 -7.44 13.47
CA ALA A 198 33.41 -6.03 13.82
C ALA A 198 34.69 -5.77 14.63
N ARG A 199 35.40 -4.69 14.30
CA ARG A 199 36.65 -4.26 14.94
C ARG A 199 36.60 -2.76 15.22
N MET A 200 36.83 -2.38 16.46
CA MET A 200 37.14 -1.00 16.86
C MET A 200 38.02 -1.06 18.13
N PRO A 201 39.35 -1.00 17.99
CA PRO A 201 40.27 -1.18 19.11
C PRO A 201 39.97 -0.25 20.28
N GLY A 202 39.92 -0.80 21.49
CA GLY A 202 39.60 -0.07 22.72
C GLY A 202 38.11 0.06 23.03
N ILE A 203 37.23 -0.20 22.06
CA ILE A 203 35.76 -0.13 22.23
C ILE A 203 35.11 -1.51 22.08
N ILE A 204 35.46 -2.27 21.04
CA ILE A 204 34.96 -3.62 20.79
C ILE A 204 35.96 -4.64 21.38
N PRO A 205 35.55 -5.57 22.25
CA PRO A 205 36.42 -6.60 22.81
C PRO A 205 37.04 -7.50 21.73
N ALA A 206 38.37 -7.62 21.75
CA ALA A 206 39.10 -8.46 20.79
C ALA A 206 38.90 -9.96 21.08
N GLY A 207 38.80 -10.76 20.01
CA GLY A 207 38.77 -12.23 20.11
C GLY A 207 37.48 -12.82 20.67
N VAL A 208 36.42 -12.02 20.82
CA VAL A 208 35.12 -12.49 21.33
C VAL A 208 34.25 -13.04 20.20
N VAL A 209 33.72 -14.24 20.39
CA VAL A 209 32.71 -14.85 19.52
C VAL A 209 31.35 -14.84 20.23
N ASN A 210 30.37 -14.14 19.65
CA ASN A 210 28.98 -14.21 20.12
C ASN A 210 28.16 -15.11 19.19
N SER A 211 27.89 -16.34 19.64
CA SER A 211 27.09 -17.33 18.89
C SER A 211 25.60 -17.33 19.24
N THR A 212 25.19 -16.48 20.17
CA THR A 212 23.85 -16.49 20.79
C THR A 212 22.98 -15.32 20.35
N THR A 213 23.57 -14.17 20.06
CA THR A 213 22.85 -12.98 19.58
C THR A 213 22.72 -13.04 18.06
N ALA A 214 21.49 -12.91 17.54
CA ALA A 214 21.25 -12.80 16.10
C ALA A 214 21.38 -11.34 15.64
N ILE A 215 22.26 -11.09 14.68
CA ILE A 215 22.49 -9.78 14.05
C ILE A 215 22.10 -9.86 12.57
N SER A 216 21.56 -8.76 12.05
CA SER A 216 21.25 -8.55 10.64
C SER A 216 21.96 -7.30 10.12
N THR A 217 22.23 -7.24 8.82
CA THR A 217 22.73 -6.02 8.16
C THR A 217 21.78 -4.83 8.33
N LEU A 218 20.48 -5.09 8.53
CA LEU A 218 19.47 -4.07 8.84
C LEU A 218 19.75 -3.32 10.16
N ASP A 219 20.45 -3.96 11.10
CA ASP A 219 20.80 -3.37 12.40
C ASP A 219 21.92 -2.33 12.30
N MET A 220 22.62 -2.26 11.16
CA MET A 220 23.81 -1.43 11.03
C MET A 220 23.47 0.07 11.02
N LEU A 221 22.38 0.49 10.38
CA LEU A 221 21.95 1.89 10.38
C LEU A 221 21.77 2.45 11.81
N PRO A 222 20.89 1.88 12.67
CA PRO A 222 20.74 2.37 14.04
C PRO A 222 22.01 2.24 14.88
N THR A 223 22.81 1.19 14.66
CA THR A 223 24.06 0.97 15.39
C THR A 223 25.11 2.03 15.03
N TYR A 224 25.28 2.34 13.74
CA TYR A 224 26.22 3.35 13.27
C TYR A 224 25.82 4.75 13.73
N CYS A 225 24.53 5.11 13.63
CA CYS A 225 24.01 6.37 14.17
C CYS A 225 24.31 6.49 15.68
N SER A 226 24.06 5.43 16.46
CA SER A 226 24.30 5.43 17.92
C SER A 226 25.79 5.51 18.31
N LEU A 227 26.68 4.91 17.50
CA LEU A 227 28.12 4.99 17.71
C LEU A 227 28.68 6.37 17.32
N ALA A 228 28.20 6.93 16.22
CA ALA A 228 28.62 8.24 15.71
C ALA A 228 28.00 9.43 16.47
N GLY A 229 27.04 9.19 17.37
CA GLY A 229 26.30 10.27 18.04
C GLY A 229 25.38 11.05 17.09
N ILE A 230 24.95 10.41 16.00
CA ILE A 230 24.09 11.01 14.98
C ILE A 230 22.64 10.58 15.25
N PRO A 231 21.67 11.50 15.20
CA PRO A 231 20.26 11.13 15.27
C PRO A 231 19.91 10.13 14.17
N LEU A 232 19.11 9.13 14.53
CA LEU A 232 18.51 8.24 13.55
C LEU A 232 17.73 9.07 12.51
N PRO A 233 17.77 8.69 11.22
CA PRO A 233 16.94 9.33 10.24
C PRO A 233 15.47 9.12 10.57
N GLU A 234 14.71 10.17 10.33
CA GLU A 234 13.26 10.24 10.27
C GLU A 234 12.78 9.41 9.05
N ALA A 235 12.83 8.09 9.20
CA ALA A 235 12.43 7.10 8.20
C ALA A 235 12.13 5.76 8.88
N PRO A 236 11.20 4.94 8.35
CA PRO A 236 11.01 3.59 8.86
C PRO A 236 12.24 2.70 8.56
N PHE A 237 12.70 1.97 9.57
CA PHE A 237 13.75 0.96 9.44
C PHE A 237 13.41 -0.24 10.33
N ALA A 238 13.92 -1.42 9.98
CA ALA A 238 13.61 -2.68 10.68
C ALA A 238 14.72 -3.15 11.63
N GLY A 239 15.85 -2.45 11.67
CA GLY A 239 17.01 -2.80 12.49
C GLY A 239 16.88 -2.42 13.96
N GLU A 240 17.60 -3.14 14.82
CA GLU A 240 17.81 -2.76 16.22
C GLU A 240 19.17 -2.11 16.42
N ASN A 241 19.30 -1.23 17.42
CA ASN A 241 20.60 -0.75 17.85
C ASN A 241 21.38 -1.88 18.56
N MET A 242 22.45 -2.36 17.94
CA MET A 242 23.31 -3.45 18.43
C MET A 242 24.63 -2.94 19.05
N LYS A 243 24.72 -1.65 19.38
CA LYS A 243 25.92 -1.04 19.97
C LYS A 243 26.41 -1.78 21.23
N ASP A 244 25.50 -2.15 22.12
CA ASP A 244 25.80 -2.90 23.35
C ASP A 244 26.39 -4.28 23.02
N VAL A 245 25.81 -4.97 22.04
CA VAL A 245 26.29 -6.28 21.57
C VAL A 245 27.68 -6.17 20.97
N LEU A 246 27.96 -5.15 20.15
CA LEU A 246 29.31 -4.89 19.63
C LEU A 246 30.31 -4.59 20.76
N MET A 247 29.86 -3.94 21.84
CA MET A 247 30.69 -3.67 23.04
C MET A 247 30.83 -4.88 23.98
N GLY A 248 30.33 -6.05 23.60
CA GLY A 248 30.52 -7.32 24.32
C GLY A 248 29.31 -7.81 25.11
N ALA A 249 28.15 -7.15 25.01
CA ALA A 249 26.92 -7.68 25.58
C ALA A 249 26.42 -8.90 24.79
N THR A 250 25.61 -9.72 25.46
CA THR A 250 24.87 -10.82 24.86
C THR A 250 23.42 -10.69 25.25
N ARG A 251 22.52 -10.63 24.26
CA ARG A 251 21.08 -10.57 24.50
C ARG A 251 20.30 -11.21 23.35
N PRO A 252 19.10 -11.76 23.63
CA PRO A 252 18.21 -12.16 22.57
C PRO A 252 17.77 -10.92 21.76
N ARG A 253 17.58 -11.13 20.46
CA ARG A 253 16.90 -10.17 19.59
C ARG A 253 15.44 -10.03 20.03
N VAL A 254 14.90 -8.82 19.98
CA VAL A 254 13.51 -8.55 20.40
C VAL A 254 12.55 -8.43 19.20
N THR A 255 13.06 -7.92 18.09
CA THR A 255 12.31 -7.71 16.85
C THR A 255 12.51 -8.90 15.91
N PRO A 256 11.45 -9.44 15.29
CA PRO A 256 11.59 -10.47 14.28
C PRO A 256 12.47 -10.04 13.10
N LEU A 257 13.11 -11.02 12.47
CA LEU A 257 13.73 -10.83 11.15
C LEU A 257 12.84 -11.45 10.10
N LEU A 258 12.58 -10.73 9.02
CA LEU A 258 11.73 -11.19 7.93
C LEU A 258 12.50 -11.10 6.61
N TRP A 259 12.32 -12.11 5.76
CA TRP A 259 12.94 -12.19 4.45
C TRP A 259 11.92 -12.55 3.39
N GLU A 260 12.12 -11.96 2.22
CA GLU A 260 11.48 -12.34 0.98
C GLU A 260 12.58 -12.57 -0.05
N PHE A 261 12.37 -13.56 -0.90
CA PHE A 261 13.24 -13.80 -2.03
C PHE A 261 12.37 -13.91 -3.28
N GLY A 262 12.37 -12.82 -4.06
CA GLY A 262 11.62 -12.58 -5.30
C GLY A 262 11.04 -13.77 -6.06
N THR A 263 9.86 -13.56 -6.65
CA THR A 263 9.22 -14.53 -7.57
C THR A 263 9.99 -14.75 -8.88
N VAL A 264 10.93 -13.86 -9.22
CA VAL A 264 11.53 -13.74 -10.57
C VAL A 264 12.88 -14.47 -10.73
N SER A 265 13.49 -14.98 -9.66
CA SER A 265 14.83 -15.58 -9.76
C SER A 265 14.77 -17.08 -10.07
N ALA A 266 15.24 -17.47 -11.25
CA ALA A 266 15.48 -18.85 -11.70
C ALA A 266 16.62 -19.58 -10.94
N VAL A 267 17.24 -18.95 -9.93
CA VAL A 267 18.41 -19.50 -9.23
C VAL A 267 18.07 -20.72 -8.37
N SER A 268 16.90 -20.75 -7.72
CA SER A 268 16.44 -21.92 -6.97
C SER A 268 14.95 -21.87 -6.65
N THR A 269 14.22 -22.94 -6.94
CA THR A 269 12.79 -23.13 -6.59
C THR A 269 12.59 -23.99 -5.34
N ALA A 270 13.67 -24.47 -4.73
CA ALA A 270 13.61 -25.55 -3.73
C ALA A 270 13.26 -25.10 -2.30
N ALA A 271 13.47 -23.83 -1.97
CA ALA A 271 13.14 -23.29 -0.64
C ALA A 271 11.91 -22.37 -0.71
N PRO A 272 11.10 -22.32 0.35
CA PRO A 272 10.03 -21.35 0.45
C PRO A 272 10.56 -19.90 0.30
N LYS A 273 9.75 -19.04 -0.31
CA LYS A 273 10.16 -17.67 -0.69
C LYS A 273 9.97 -16.62 0.40
N LEU A 274 9.33 -16.99 1.50
CA LEU A 274 9.13 -16.13 2.67
C LEU A 274 9.70 -16.82 3.91
N ALA A 275 10.33 -16.04 4.79
CA ALA A 275 10.81 -16.53 6.08
C ALA A 275 10.67 -15.47 7.17
N VAL A 276 10.32 -15.91 8.39
CA VAL A 276 10.39 -15.10 9.61
C VAL A 276 11.18 -15.85 10.68
N ARG A 277 12.04 -15.12 11.40
CA ARG A 277 12.75 -15.62 12.58
C ARG A 277 12.37 -14.82 13.81
N VAL A 278 11.84 -15.53 14.82
CA VAL A 278 11.52 -15.00 16.14
C VAL A 278 12.35 -15.77 17.17
N GLY A 279 13.38 -15.11 17.73
CA GLY A 279 14.35 -15.77 18.59
C GLY A 279 15.06 -16.93 17.88
N ASN A 280 14.94 -18.14 18.43
CA ASN A 280 15.51 -19.36 17.84
C ASN A 280 14.56 -20.06 16.87
N ARG A 281 13.34 -19.57 16.68
CA ARG A 281 12.34 -20.24 15.85
C ARG A 281 12.34 -19.58 14.48
N LYS A 282 12.45 -20.38 13.43
CA LYS A 282 12.44 -19.92 12.04
C LYS A 282 11.32 -20.60 11.29
N PHE A 283 10.33 -19.82 10.85
CA PHE A 283 9.20 -20.26 10.05
C PHE A 283 9.38 -19.82 8.60
N MET A 284 8.99 -20.67 7.66
CA MET A 284 9.07 -20.41 6.22
C MET A 284 7.81 -20.92 5.51
N CYS A 285 7.38 -20.22 4.46
CA CYS A 285 6.32 -20.67 3.56
C CYS A 285 6.44 -20.01 2.19
N ASN A 286 5.73 -20.54 1.20
CA ASN A 286 5.54 -19.86 -0.09
C ASN A 286 4.53 -18.72 0.03
N PRO A 287 4.48 -17.78 -0.93
CA PRO A 287 3.51 -16.68 -0.93
C PRO A 287 2.04 -17.13 -0.94
N ASP A 288 1.76 -18.33 -1.43
CA ASP A 288 0.43 -18.96 -1.42
C ASP A 288 0.12 -19.72 -0.10
N GLY A 289 1.03 -19.66 0.89
CA GLY A 289 0.94 -20.37 2.16
C GLY A 289 1.34 -21.85 2.11
N SER A 290 1.79 -22.35 0.96
CA SER A 290 2.28 -23.73 0.82
C SER A 290 3.70 -23.92 1.37
N ASP A 291 4.16 -25.18 1.45
CA ASP A 291 5.49 -25.57 1.92
C ASP A 291 5.88 -24.96 3.28
N LYS A 292 5.01 -25.16 4.28
CA LYS A 292 5.23 -24.68 5.65
C LYS A 292 6.39 -25.44 6.30
N GLN A 293 7.41 -24.71 6.70
CA GLN A 293 8.57 -25.24 7.39
C GLN A 293 8.81 -24.49 8.70
N LEU A 294 9.11 -25.21 9.77
CA LEU A 294 9.46 -24.65 11.07
C LEU A 294 10.69 -25.37 11.62
N TYR A 295 11.69 -24.60 12.03
CA TYR A 295 12.96 -25.10 12.57
C TYR A 295 13.30 -24.42 13.90
N ASP A 296 13.95 -25.17 14.78
CA ASP A 296 14.59 -24.64 15.98
C ASP A 296 16.09 -24.46 15.73
N MET A 297 16.51 -23.21 15.58
CA MET A 297 17.88 -22.86 15.20
C MET A 297 18.91 -23.13 16.30
N ALA A 298 18.49 -23.34 17.55
CA ALA A 298 19.40 -23.69 18.63
C ALA A 298 19.80 -25.17 18.58
N SER A 299 18.85 -26.07 18.26
CA SER A 299 19.09 -27.51 18.19
C SER A 299 19.30 -28.06 16.76
N ASP A 300 18.82 -27.35 15.74
CA ASP A 300 18.85 -27.76 14.33
C ASP A 300 19.38 -26.63 13.43
N ARG A 301 20.65 -26.27 13.64
CA ARG A 301 21.35 -25.23 12.87
C ARG A 301 21.31 -25.48 11.35
N ASN A 302 21.20 -26.73 10.92
CA ASN A 302 21.25 -27.12 9.52
C ASN A 302 19.85 -27.34 8.91
N GLU A 303 18.77 -27.02 9.62
CA GLU A 303 17.38 -27.09 9.14
C GLU A 303 17.04 -28.46 8.53
N THR A 304 17.42 -29.52 9.23
CA THR A 304 17.25 -30.91 8.78
C THR A 304 15.91 -31.50 9.18
N THR A 305 15.28 -30.96 10.22
CA THR A 305 14.05 -31.51 10.82
C THR A 305 12.94 -30.46 10.81
N ASN A 306 12.05 -30.55 9.82
CA ASN A 306 10.87 -29.70 9.77
C ASN A 306 9.84 -30.17 10.82
N VAL A 307 9.54 -29.31 11.80
CA VAL A 307 8.60 -29.60 12.88
C VAL A 307 7.24 -28.89 12.74
N ALA A 308 6.95 -28.26 11.60
CA ALA A 308 5.73 -27.49 11.39
C ALA A 308 4.44 -28.32 11.54
N ALA A 309 4.47 -29.60 11.17
CA ALA A 309 3.30 -30.49 11.23
C ALA A 309 3.03 -31.08 12.63
N ALA A 310 3.92 -30.87 13.61
CA ALA A 310 3.73 -31.42 14.95
C ALA A 310 2.58 -30.67 15.68
N PRO A 311 1.59 -31.37 16.27
CA PRO A 311 0.46 -30.71 16.93
C PRO A 311 0.85 -29.69 18.01
N ALA A 312 1.96 -29.94 18.72
CA ALA A 312 2.50 -29.04 19.74
C ALA A 312 2.94 -27.67 19.19
N ASN A 313 3.27 -27.58 17.89
CA ASN A 313 3.72 -26.36 17.24
C ASN A 313 2.61 -25.63 16.47
N ALA A 314 1.37 -26.17 16.42
CA ALA A 314 0.32 -25.65 15.55
C ALA A 314 -0.02 -24.17 15.82
N ALA A 315 -0.13 -23.78 17.10
CA ALA A 315 -0.42 -22.40 17.47
C ALA A 315 0.72 -21.44 17.11
N GLU A 316 1.97 -21.88 17.27
CA GLU A 316 3.15 -21.09 16.91
C GLU A 316 3.26 -20.89 15.39
N VAL A 317 3.05 -21.95 14.60
CA VAL A 317 3.01 -21.89 13.14
C VAL A 317 1.97 -20.86 12.69
N VAL A 318 0.74 -20.92 13.23
CA VAL A 318 -0.33 -19.97 12.89
C VAL A 318 0.08 -18.54 13.21
N GLY A 319 0.70 -18.29 14.38
CA GLY A 319 1.16 -16.96 14.77
C GLY A 319 2.28 -16.41 13.88
N MET A 320 3.31 -17.22 13.61
CA MET A 320 4.44 -16.84 12.76
C MET A 320 4.04 -16.66 11.30
N GLU A 321 3.14 -17.51 10.79
CA GLU A 321 2.56 -17.37 9.45
C GLU A 321 1.76 -16.07 9.33
N ALA A 322 0.89 -15.77 10.30
CA ALA A 322 0.12 -14.53 10.29
C ALA A 322 1.02 -13.28 10.32
N GLN A 323 2.11 -13.31 11.10
CA GLN A 323 3.10 -12.24 11.15
C GLN A 323 3.85 -12.10 9.81
N LEU A 324 4.36 -13.21 9.26
CA LEU A 324 5.10 -13.23 8.01
C LEU A 324 4.24 -12.77 6.83
N MET A 325 3.00 -13.25 6.73
CA MET A 325 2.09 -12.89 5.65
C MET A 325 1.57 -11.46 5.78
N THR A 326 1.41 -10.94 7.01
CA THR A 326 1.12 -9.51 7.22
C THR A 326 2.27 -8.65 6.71
N TRP A 327 3.50 -8.94 7.13
CA TRP A 327 4.68 -8.23 6.63
C TRP A 327 4.85 -8.35 5.12
N TYR A 328 4.72 -9.55 4.54
CA TYR A 328 4.87 -9.74 3.09
C TYR A 328 3.85 -8.90 2.32
N ARG A 329 2.59 -8.91 2.76
CA ARG A 329 1.54 -8.10 2.15
C ARG A 329 1.84 -6.60 2.30
N GLU A 330 2.13 -6.12 3.49
CA GLU A 330 2.31 -4.70 3.77
C GLU A 330 3.62 -4.12 3.20
N ILE A 331 4.73 -4.84 3.35
CA ILE A 331 6.09 -4.36 3.09
C ILE A 331 6.66 -4.83 1.74
N ILE A 332 6.20 -5.95 1.20
CA ILE A 332 6.67 -6.41 -0.12
C ILE A 332 5.63 -6.10 -1.21
N LEU A 333 4.37 -6.45 -0.97
CA LEU A 333 3.29 -6.23 -1.93
C LEU A 333 2.66 -4.84 -1.84
N GLY A 334 2.99 -4.03 -0.83
CA GLY A 334 2.37 -2.72 -0.60
C GLY A 334 0.86 -2.81 -0.32
N GLU A 335 0.37 -3.99 0.04
CA GLU A 335 -0.99 -4.24 0.51
C GLU A 335 -1.09 -3.83 1.98
N ILE A 336 -1.20 -2.53 2.21
CA ILE A 336 -1.27 -1.95 3.55
C ILE A 336 -2.73 -1.76 3.91
N GLY A 337 -3.13 -2.08 5.14
CA GLY A 337 -4.51 -1.94 5.64
C GLY A 337 -5.16 -3.27 6.03
N GLU A 338 -6.35 -3.17 6.65
CA GLU A 338 -7.08 -4.34 7.15
C GLU A 338 -7.41 -5.33 6.01
N PRO A 339 -7.20 -6.65 6.19
CA PRO A 339 -7.62 -7.66 5.22
C PRO A 339 -9.12 -7.67 5.05
N THR A 340 -9.60 -7.46 3.82
CA THR A 340 -11.02 -7.60 3.50
C THR A 340 -11.20 -8.86 2.67
N VAL A 341 -12.06 -9.76 3.13
CA VAL A 341 -12.53 -10.86 2.27
C VAL A 341 -13.48 -10.22 1.25
N ILE A 342 -13.00 -10.05 0.02
CA ILE A 342 -13.83 -9.60 -1.10
C ILE A 342 -14.60 -10.83 -1.56
N SER A 343 -15.54 -11.27 -0.74
CA SER A 343 -16.32 -12.45 -1.04
C SER A 343 -17.10 -12.23 -2.32
N ALA A 344 -17.63 -13.22 -3.01
CA ALA A 344 -18.68 -14.15 -2.61
C ALA A 344 -19.78 -13.48 -1.87
N GLY A 345 -19.81 -12.16 -2.04
CA GLY A 345 -20.35 -11.28 -1.13
C GLY A 345 -19.42 -10.38 -0.43
N GLU A 346 -18.96 -9.38 -1.14
CA GLU A 346 -18.72 -8.11 -0.47
C GLU A 346 -19.97 -7.69 0.32
N PRO A 347 -19.77 -7.19 1.55
CA PRO A 347 -20.83 -6.93 2.51
C PRO A 347 -21.88 -5.95 1.96
N PRO A 348 -23.04 -5.84 2.64
CA PRO A 348 -23.87 -4.66 2.60
C PRO A 348 -23.07 -3.38 2.37
N ALA A 349 -23.08 -2.86 1.15
CA ALA A 349 -22.42 -1.62 0.83
C ALA A 349 -23.50 -0.55 0.86
N LEU A 350 -23.28 0.47 1.67
CA LEU A 350 -24.03 1.71 1.61
C LEU A 350 -23.72 2.37 0.27
N ILE A 351 -24.65 2.26 -0.67
CA ILE A 351 -24.50 2.81 -2.02
C ILE A 351 -24.63 4.33 -1.96
N ILE A 352 -25.39 4.86 -0.99
CA ILE A 352 -25.59 6.29 -0.76
C ILE A 352 -25.72 6.59 0.76
N ALA A 353 -24.67 7.12 1.42
CA ALA A 353 -24.71 8.12 2.55
C ALA A 353 -23.37 8.28 3.31
N ASP A 354 -23.07 9.48 3.84
CA ASP A 354 -21.96 9.74 4.81
C ASP A 354 -22.47 9.83 6.25
N SER A 355 -21.64 9.43 7.22
CA SER A 355 -21.88 9.58 8.66
C SER A 355 -20.87 10.55 9.28
N PHE A 356 -21.35 11.54 10.04
CA PHE A 356 -20.53 12.30 10.98
C PHE A 356 -21.28 12.49 12.30
N ASP A 357 -20.54 12.46 13.41
CA ASP A 357 -21.05 12.75 14.75
C ASP A 357 -20.61 14.19 15.11
N VAL A 358 -21.54 15.09 15.40
CA VAL A 358 -21.25 16.47 15.84
C VAL A 358 -21.79 16.67 17.25
N THR A 359 -20.90 16.82 18.22
CA THR A 359 -21.27 17.26 19.57
C THR A 359 -21.82 18.68 19.52
N GLY A 360 -23.13 18.85 19.72
CA GLY A 360 -23.77 20.15 19.99
C GLY A 360 -25.09 20.49 19.29
N GLY A 361 -25.71 19.60 18.51
CA GLY A 361 -27.01 19.86 17.88
C GLY A 361 -27.91 18.63 17.94
N ASN A 362 -29.19 18.81 18.28
CA ASN A 362 -30.17 17.73 18.35
C ASN A 362 -30.63 17.33 16.92
N SER A 363 -29.92 16.40 16.28
CA SER A 363 -30.52 15.32 15.49
C SER A 363 -29.48 14.25 15.18
N THR A 364 -29.87 12.99 15.38
CA THR A 364 -29.04 11.79 15.32
C THR A 364 -29.34 10.99 14.04
N THR A 365 -28.29 10.74 13.23
CA THR A 365 -28.09 9.70 12.18
C THR A 365 -28.32 10.00 10.68
N THR A 366 -27.33 9.53 9.88
CA THR A 366 -27.06 9.42 8.41
C THR A 366 -28.00 9.95 7.31
N GLY A 367 -27.46 10.76 6.37
CA GLY A 367 -28.03 11.06 5.03
C GLY A 367 -27.28 12.15 4.20
N PHE A 368 -27.93 12.71 3.16
CA PHE A 368 -27.46 13.65 2.11
C PHE A 368 -26.97 15.04 2.59
N ALA A 369 -25.71 15.14 3.01
CA ALA A 369 -25.13 16.39 3.51
C ALA A 369 -25.00 17.52 2.46
N ALA A 370 -25.28 18.76 2.90
CA ALA A 370 -24.72 19.99 2.31
C ALA A 370 -24.46 21.03 3.40
N THR A 371 -23.18 21.30 3.68
CA THR A 371 -22.57 22.61 3.97
C THR A 371 -21.04 22.52 3.77
N GLU A 372 -20.46 23.66 3.43
CA GLU A 372 -19.14 23.90 2.85
C GLU A 372 -17.98 23.41 3.75
N GLY A 373 -17.25 22.38 3.33
CA GLY A 373 -15.94 22.04 3.93
C GLY A 373 -15.58 20.56 4.00
N VAL A 374 -16.53 19.63 4.06
CA VAL A 374 -16.24 18.19 4.18
C VAL A 374 -17.27 17.34 3.42
N ASN A 375 -17.38 17.56 2.12
CA ASN A 375 -17.89 16.54 1.21
C ASN A 375 -16.79 16.31 0.17
N GLN A 376 -15.97 15.27 0.35
CA GLN A 376 -15.53 14.58 -0.85
C GLN A 376 -16.79 14.00 -1.50
N GLU A 377 -16.91 14.28 -2.78
CA GLU A 377 -17.96 13.92 -3.69
C GLU A 377 -18.59 12.54 -3.41
N LEU A 378 -19.90 12.41 -3.66
CA LEU A 378 -20.58 11.12 -3.90
C LEU A 378 -19.84 10.24 -4.94
N ALA A 379 -18.88 10.82 -5.70
CA ALA A 379 -17.94 10.13 -6.57
C ALA A 379 -17.02 9.12 -5.85
N THR A 380 -16.85 9.20 -4.53
CA THR A 380 -16.06 8.22 -3.76
C THR A 380 -16.76 6.86 -3.60
N ARG A 381 -18.06 6.76 -3.91
CA ARG A 381 -18.85 5.52 -3.77
C ARG A 381 -18.95 4.67 -5.05
N HIS A 382 -18.48 5.16 -6.22
CA HIS A 382 -18.38 4.41 -7.49
C HIS A 382 -17.19 4.87 -8.35
N THR A 383 -16.34 3.94 -8.83
CA THR A 383 -15.15 4.26 -9.66
C THR A 383 -15.43 4.23 -11.19
N GLY A 384 -14.86 5.16 -11.98
CA GLY A 384 -14.80 5.09 -13.46
C GLY A 384 -14.97 6.42 -14.20
N THR A 385 -14.96 6.43 -15.55
CA THR A 385 -15.13 7.63 -16.41
C THR A 385 -16.51 8.30 -16.27
N LEU A 386 -17.48 7.61 -15.67
CA LEU A 386 -18.82 8.13 -15.33
C LEU A 386 -18.89 8.80 -13.95
N ALA A 387 -17.82 8.74 -13.13
CA ALA A 387 -17.82 9.34 -11.80
C ALA A 387 -17.75 10.87 -11.83
N GLY A 388 -17.01 11.43 -12.80
CA GLY A 388 -16.89 12.88 -13.01
C GLY A 388 -18.12 13.53 -13.65
N THR A 389 -19.13 12.74 -14.01
CA THR A 389 -20.36 13.26 -14.61
C THR A 389 -21.50 13.34 -13.60
N LEU A 390 -21.40 12.90 -12.34
CA LEU A 390 -22.50 13.01 -11.35
C LEU A 390 -22.77 14.45 -10.81
N ARG A 391 -23.57 15.24 -11.54
CA ARG A 391 -24.27 16.49 -11.19
C ARG A 391 -25.82 16.43 -11.21
N TYR A 392 -26.41 16.31 -10.01
CA TYR A 392 -27.73 16.81 -9.58
C TYR A 392 -28.98 16.15 -10.19
N ILE A 393 -29.94 15.82 -9.33
CA ILE A 393 -31.26 15.22 -9.63
C ILE A 393 -31.81 15.59 -11.02
N ARG A 394 -32.15 14.59 -11.83
CA ARG A 394 -32.86 14.77 -13.11
C ARG A 394 -34.34 14.91 -12.84
N THR A 395 -34.92 15.99 -13.35
CA THR A 395 -36.38 16.16 -13.47
C THR A 395 -36.81 15.73 -14.87
N ASP A 396 -38.08 15.38 -15.05
CA ASP A 396 -38.66 15.39 -16.39
C ASP A 396 -38.51 16.79 -17.04
N ALA A 397 -38.76 16.87 -18.36
CA ALA A 397 -38.49 18.07 -19.17
C ALA A 397 -39.29 19.34 -18.77
N LEU A 398 -40.07 19.30 -17.68
CA LEU A 398 -41.02 20.34 -17.30
C LEU A 398 -40.60 21.21 -16.10
N LYS A 399 -39.38 21.08 -15.53
CA LYS A 399 -38.88 22.01 -14.49
C LYS A 399 -37.37 22.31 -14.53
N PRO A 400 -36.94 23.54 -14.14
CA PRO A 400 -35.53 23.93 -14.04
C PRO A 400 -34.89 23.57 -12.70
N VAL A 401 -33.54 23.51 -12.65
CA VAL A 401 -32.67 23.15 -11.51
C VAL A 401 -33.00 23.86 -10.18
N ALA A 402 -33.63 25.04 -10.21
CA ALA A 402 -34.06 25.77 -9.01
C ALA A 402 -35.24 25.13 -8.24
N ALA A 403 -35.82 24.04 -8.73
CA ALA A 403 -36.99 23.38 -8.15
C ALA A 403 -36.69 22.36 -7.04
N HIS A 404 -35.43 22.17 -6.67
CA HIS A 404 -35.03 21.33 -5.52
C HIS A 404 -33.82 21.94 -4.82
N SER A 405 -33.64 21.61 -3.54
CA SER A 405 -32.45 21.95 -2.77
C SER A 405 -32.04 20.79 -1.87
N ILE A 406 -30.74 20.73 -1.56
CA ILE A 406 -30.21 19.83 -0.54
C ILE A 406 -29.49 20.70 0.47
N ALA A 407 -29.94 20.70 1.72
CA ALA A 407 -29.36 21.50 2.80
C ALA A 407 -29.49 20.75 4.12
N GLY A 408 -28.44 20.70 4.95
CA GLY A 408 -28.55 20.17 6.31
C GLY A 408 -29.09 18.73 6.41
N ASN A 409 -28.70 17.84 5.48
CA ASN A 409 -29.15 16.44 5.43
C ASN A 409 -30.58 16.21 4.86
N ARG A 410 -31.13 17.23 4.17
CA ARG A 410 -32.53 17.23 3.72
C ARG A 410 -32.63 17.52 2.24
N LEU A 411 -33.20 16.59 1.47
CA LEU A 411 -33.63 16.84 0.09
C LEU A 411 -35.00 17.50 0.12
N THR A 412 -35.07 18.77 -0.25
CA THR A 412 -36.32 19.52 -0.41
C THR A 412 -36.69 19.60 -1.88
N ILE A 413 -37.91 19.16 -2.22
CA ILE A 413 -38.50 19.36 -3.53
C ILE A 413 -39.49 20.52 -3.43
N ALA A 414 -39.26 21.59 -4.18
CA ALA A 414 -40.10 22.78 -4.15
C ALA A 414 -41.44 22.53 -4.87
N ASP A 415 -42.47 23.26 -4.45
CA ASP A 415 -43.85 23.11 -4.92
C ASP A 415 -43.96 23.11 -6.46
N ALA A 416 -44.88 22.29 -6.98
CA ALA A 416 -45.02 21.99 -8.39
C ALA A 416 -46.46 22.16 -8.86
N ALA A 417 -46.68 22.91 -9.94
CA ALA A 417 -48.01 23.03 -10.52
C ALA A 417 -48.55 21.72 -11.15
N ASN A 418 -47.70 20.69 -11.32
CA ASN A 418 -48.02 19.38 -11.94
C ASN A 418 -47.38 18.23 -11.16
N SER A 419 -47.85 16.97 -11.36
CA SER A 419 -47.20 15.78 -10.79
C SER A 419 -45.82 15.63 -11.42
N THR A 420 -44.78 15.42 -10.63
CA THR A 420 -43.40 15.42 -11.13
C THR A 420 -42.58 14.34 -10.45
N ALA A 421 -41.97 13.48 -11.26
CA ALA A 421 -41.02 12.47 -10.82
C ALA A 421 -39.59 12.99 -10.94
N PHE A 422 -38.81 12.72 -9.91
CA PHE A 422 -37.42 13.10 -9.73
C PHE A 422 -36.59 11.84 -9.59
N GLN A 423 -35.43 11.82 -10.21
CA GLN A 423 -34.52 10.68 -10.12
C GLN A 423 -33.11 11.16 -9.84
N LEU A 424 -32.34 10.31 -9.16
CA LEU A 424 -30.92 10.55 -9.01
C LEU A 424 -30.28 10.42 -10.38
N SER A 425 -29.52 11.45 -10.74
CA SER A 425 -28.83 11.52 -12.01
C SER A 425 -27.37 11.68 -11.77
N ALA A 426 -26.62 11.08 -12.69
CA ALA A 426 -25.28 11.49 -12.91
C ALA A 426 -25.26 12.93 -13.37
N ASP A 427 -25.16 13.20 -14.64
CA ASP A 427 -24.94 14.52 -15.25
C ASP A 427 -26.11 15.50 -15.21
N GLY A 428 -27.16 15.19 -14.48
CA GLY A 428 -28.41 15.95 -14.47
C GLY A 428 -29.21 15.77 -15.75
N THR A 429 -28.76 14.89 -16.65
CA THR A 429 -29.39 14.60 -17.94
C THR A 429 -29.78 13.13 -18.08
N ALA A 430 -29.00 12.20 -17.55
CA ALA A 430 -29.19 10.76 -17.61
C ALA A 430 -29.43 10.17 -16.22
N THR A 431 -30.46 9.35 -16.08
CA THR A 431 -30.82 8.71 -14.82
C THR A 431 -29.76 7.71 -14.39
N TYR A 432 -29.41 7.71 -13.10
CA TYR A 432 -28.45 6.78 -12.54
C TYR A 432 -29.07 5.39 -12.33
N ASP A 433 -28.49 4.38 -12.98
CA ASP A 433 -28.91 2.98 -12.86
C ASP A 433 -28.15 2.26 -11.74
N PHE A 434 -28.85 1.93 -10.66
CA PHE A 434 -28.34 1.16 -9.52
C PHE A 434 -28.31 -0.36 -9.77
N GLY A 435 -28.94 -0.83 -10.85
CA GLY A 435 -29.08 -2.25 -11.20
C GLY A 435 -27.77 -3.04 -11.15
N PRO A 436 -26.66 -2.57 -11.71
CA PRO A 436 -25.37 -3.26 -11.63
C PRO A 436 -24.87 -3.56 -10.20
N LYS A 437 -25.37 -2.85 -9.18
CA LYS A 437 -24.95 -2.95 -7.78
C LYS A 437 -25.94 -3.71 -6.89
N ILE A 438 -27.23 -3.69 -7.23
CA ILE A 438 -28.28 -4.29 -6.38
C ILE A 438 -29.06 -5.45 -7.04
N ARG A 439 -28.93 -5.66 -8.36
CA ARG A 439 -29.67 -6.73 -9.06
C ARG A 439 -29.30 -8.12 -8.53
N GLY A 440 -30.30 -8.98 -8.37
CA GLY A 440 -30.11 -10.34 -7.90
C GLY A 440 -29.63 -10.46 -6.45
N ARG A 441 -29.67 -9.36 -5.68
CA ARG A 441 -29.23 -9.29 -4.30
C ARG A 441 -30.41 -8.99 -3.39
N ARG A 442 -30.20 -9.22 -2.09
CA ARG A 442 -31.00 -8.58 -1.06
C ARG A 442 -30.48 -7.16 -0.86
N TYR A 443 -31.36 -6.18 -0.75
CA TYR A 443 -31.02 -4.79 -0.49
C TYR A 443 -32.16 -4.08 0.23
N GLU A 444 -31.90 -2.95 0.86
CA GLU A 444 -32.92 -2.09 1.44
C GLU A 444 -32.71 -0.65 1.00
N TRP A 445 -33.82 0.09 0.94
CA TRP A 445 -33.77 1.53 0.95
C TRP A 445 -34.62 2.06 2.10
N LYS A 446 -34.18 3.16 2.69
CA LYS A 446 -34.90 3.85 3.77
C LYS A 446 -34.94 5.35 3.50
N ALA A 447 -35.95 6.01 4.05
CA ALA A 447 -36.11 7.47 4.03
C ALA A 447 -36.95 7.89 5.22
N THR A 448 -36.69 9.06 5.77
CA THR A 448 -37.62 9.76 6.65
C THR A 448 -38.33 10.83 5.82
N LEU A 449 -39.66 10.80 5.84
CA LEU A 449 -40.52 11.64 5.01
C LEU A 449 -41.28 12.65 5.87
N ASP A 450 -41.24 13.93 5.50
CA ASP A 450 -41.77 15.04 6.29
C ASP A 450 -42.77 15.88 5.46
N LEU A 451 -43.99 16.05 5.99
CA LEU A 451 -45.12 16.79 5.39
C LEU A 451 -45.56 17.98 6.29
N ASP A 452 -44.66 18.55 7.09
CA ASP A 452 -45.01 19.40 8.24
C ASP A 452 -45.42 20.84 7.89
N ASP A 453 -45.21 21.31 6.67
CA ASP A 453 -45.38 22.73 6.30
C ASP A 453 -46.39 22.97 5.14
N LEU A 454 -47.46 22.14 5.09
CA LEU A 454 -48.37 22.09 3.95
C LEU A 454 -49.76 22.69 4.25
N ASP A 455 -50.06 23.82 3.62
CA ASP A 455 -51.33 24.59 3.76
C ASP A 455 -52.46 24.07 2.83
N VAL A 456 -52.41 22.79 2.44
CA VAL A 456 -53.24 22.20 1.38
C VAL A 456 -53.81 20.84 1.77
N ALA A 457 -55.13 20.68 1.65
CA ALA A 457 -55.90 19.53 2.11
C ALA A 457 -55.67 18.20 1.34
N ALA A 458 -54.68 18.12 0.46
CA ALA A 458 -54.45 16.96 -0.42
C ALA A 458 -52.98 16.79 -0.85
N ALA A 459 -52.05 17.05 0.07
CA ALA A 459 -50.62 16.84 -0.13
C ALA A 459 -50.26 15.35 -0.35
N ARG A 460 -49.40 15.06 -1.33
CA ARG A 460 -48.90 13.70 -1.60
C ARG A 460 -47.43 13.67 -2.00
N MET A 461 -46.69 12.71 -1.44
CA MET A 461 -45.33 12.36 -1.87
C MET A 461 -45.14 10.84 -1.99
N THR A 462 -44.22 10.39 -2.84
CA THR A 462 -43.92 8.97 -3.06
C THR A 462 -42.42 8.76 -3.23
N ILE A 463 -41.89 7.68 -2.66
CA ILE A 463 -40.57 7.15 -2.96
C ILE A 463 -40.69 5.70 -3.44
N GLY A 464 -39.95 5.34 -4.49
CA GLY A 464 -40.02 4.00 -5.05
C GLY A 464 -38.84 3.63 -5.94
N ILE A 465 -38.90 2.43 -6.47
CA ILE A 465 -37.91 1.86 -7.39
C ILE A 465 -38.60 1.43 -8.67
N ALA A 466 -37.94 1.67 -9.81
CA ALA A 466 -38.44 1.28 -11.12
C ALA A 466 -37.33 0.65 -11.97
N ASP A 467 -37.69 -0.16 -12.96
CA ASP A 467 -36.73 -0.69 -13.94
C ASP A 467 -36.66 0.10 -15.26
N SER A 468 -37.40 1.21 -15.33
CA SER A 468 -37.42 2.16 -16.45
C SER A 468 -36.83 3.52 -16.06
N PRO A 469 -35.95 4.12 -16.89
CA PRO A 469 -35.40 5.46 -16.66
C PRO A 469 -36.38 6.59 -16.98
N THR A 470 -37.58 6.28 -17.48
CA THR A 470 -38.64 7.25 -17.78
C THR A 470 -39.96 6.75 -17.18
N PRO A 471 -40.14 6.85 -15.86
CA PRO A 471 -41.37 6.41 -15.24
C PRO A 471 -42.46 7.47 -15.43
N ASP A 472 -43.62 7.04 -15.94
CA ASP A 472 -44.78 7.92 -16.06
C ASP A 472 -45.30 8.31 -14.67
N GLY A 473 -45.60 9.58 -14.42
CA GLY A 473 -46.14 10.02 -13.12
C GLY A 473 -47.42 9.24 -12.76
N GLY A 474 -47.49 8.64 -11.57
CA GLY A 474 -48.60 7.78 -11.19
C GLY A 474 -48.17 6.39 -10.71
N VAL A 475 -49.12 5.44 -10.61
CA VAL A 475 -48.80 4.08 -10.13
C VAL A 475 -47.93 3.36 -11.16
N ALA A 476 -48.19 3.61 -12.45
CA ALA A 476 -47.45 3.06 -13.58
C ALA A 476 -45.97 3.48 -13.65
N GLY A 477 -45.54 4.47 -12.86
CA GLY A 477 -44.15 4.92 -12.78
C GLY A 477 -43.30 4.15 -11.77
N HIS A 478 -43.87 3.19 -11.05
CA HIS A 478 -43.16 2.45 -10.02
C HIS A 478 -43.47 0.96 -10.09
N ASP A 479 -42.42 0.16 -10.28
CA ASP A 479 -42.48 -1.28 -10.02
C ASP A 479 -42.80 -1.55 -8.54
N LEU A 480 -42.26 -0.74 -7.62
CA LEU A 480 -42.72 -0.64 -6.23
C LEU A 480 -42.49 0.76 -5.65
N GLY A 481 -43.51 1.33 -5.00
CA GLY A 481 -43.43 2.62 -4.31
C GLY A 481 -44.20 2.67 -2.99
N VAL A 482 -43.79 3.57 -2.11
CA VAL A 482 -44.47 3.92 -0.85
C VAL A 482 -44.86 5.40 -0.92
N GLN A 483 -46.16 5.67 -0.73
CA GLN A 483 -46.76 6.99 -0.87
C GLN A 483 -47.33 7.45 0.47
N LEU A 484 -47.15 8.73 0.80
CA LEU A 484 -47.81 9.42 1.91
C LEU A 484 -48.82 10.40 1.32
N ASP A 485 -50.06 10.30 1.79
CA ASP A 485 -51.14 11.23 1.47
C ASP A 485 -51.66 11.89 2.75
N LEU A 486 -51.78 13.22 2.73
CA LEU A 486 -52.53 13.96 3.72
C LEU A 486 -54.02 13.77 3.44
N VAL A 487 -54.75 13.23 4.42
CA VAL A 487 -56.20 12.97 4.33
C VAL A 487 -56.98 13.91 5.26
N THR A 488 -58.30 13.96 5.07
CA THR A 488 -59.20 14.84 5.84
C THR A 488 -59.03 14.65 7.35
N GLY A 489 -58.85 15.77 8.08
CA GLY A 489 -58.61 15.76 9.52
C GLY A 489 -57.14 15.86 9.93
N ASN A 490 -56.25 16.31 9.04
CA ASN A 490 -54.82 16.56 9.30
C ASN A 490 -54.08 15.30 9.77
N THR A 491 -54.36 14.17 9.11
CA THR A 491 -53.66 12.91 9.36
C THR A 491 -53.03 12.38 8.09
N ILE A 492 -51.94 11.63 8.22
CA ILE A 492 -51.20 11.02 7.14
C ILE A 492 -51.64 9.56 6.99
N SER A 493 -51.94 9.17 5.75
CA SER A 493 -52.12 7.78 5.33
C SER A 493 -50.99 7.34 4.42
N VAL A 494 -50.48 6.13 4.64
CA VAL A 494 -49.41 5.51 3.86
C VAL A 494 -49.99 4.43 2.95
N PHE A 495 -49.61 4.47 1.68
CA PHE A 495 -50.06 3.56 0.63
C PHE A 495 -48.87 2.83 0.00
N LYS A 496 -49.09 1.59 -0.45
CA LYS A 496 -48.18 0.89 -1.37
C LYS A 496 -48.65 1.05 -2.81
N ARG A 497 -47.70 1.17 -3.73
CA ARG A 497 -47.94 1.32 -5.18
C ARG A 497 -47.15 0.27 -5.95
N ILE A 498 -47.79 -0.43 -6.88
CA ILE A 498 -47.17 -1.43 -7.77
C ILE A 498 -47.86 -1.31 -9.13
N ASP A 499 -47.09 -1.13 -10.21
CA ASP A 499 -47.65 -1.09 -11.55
C ASP A 499 -48.21 -2.45 -12.01
N ALA A 500 -49.09 -2.42 -13.01
CA ALA A 500 -49.76 -3.57 -13.59
C ALA A 500 -48.82 -4.65 -14.16
N ALA A 501 -47.69 -4.26 -14.76
CA ALA A 501 -46.72 -5.19 -15.34
C ALA A 501 -45.89 -5.91 -14.26
N SER A 502 -45.65 -5.23 -13.14
CA SER A 502 -44.95 -5.68 -11.95
C SER A 502 -45.83 -6.47 -10.98
N ASN A 503 -47.15 -6.33 -11.10
CA ASN A 503 -48.16 -7.09 -10.37
C ASN A 503 -48.59 -8.38 -11.10
N ALA A 504 -48.64 -9.51 -10.39
CA ALA A 504 -49.14 -10.78 -10.91
C ALA A 504 -50.62 -10.73 -11.34
N GLY A 505 -51.40 -9.81 -10.76
CA GLY A 505 -52.81 -9.57 -11.12
C GLY A 505 -53.01 -8.80 -12.42
N GLY A 506 -51.96 -8.22 -13.02
CA GLY A 506 -52.05 -7.48 -14.29
C GLY A 506 -52.75 -6.12 -14.19
N THR A 507 -52.94 -5.58 -12.99
CA THR A 507 -53.56 -4.26 -12.74
C THR A 507 -52.75 -3.46 -11.74
N ASP A 508 -52.74 -2.13 -11.88
CA ASP A 508 -52.11 -1.21 -10.93
C ASP A 508 -52.68 -1.40 -9.51
N ILE A 509 -51.81 -1.32 -8.50
CA ILE A 509 -52.18 -1.35 -7.08
C ILE A 509 -51.86 0.01 -6.47
N ASN A 510 -52.85 0.62 -5.79
CA ASN A 510 -52.64 1.72 -4.85
C ASN A 510 -53.49 1.46 -3.60
N ALA A 511 -52.89 0.88 -2.57
CA ALA A 511 -53.64 0.34 -1.42
C ALA A 511 -53.09 0.88 -0.09
N PRO A 512 -53.95 1.28 0.87
CA PRO A 512 -53.50 1.78 2.16
C PRO A 512 -52.86 0.65 2.98
N ILE A 513 -51.70 0.93 3.55
CA ILE A 513 -50.95 0.01 4.42
C ILE A 513 -50.82 0.55 5.86
N ARG A 514 -51.03 1.85 6.07
CA ARG A 514 -51.16 2.47 7.40
C ARG A 514 -51.98 3.76 7.32
N GLN A 515 -52.77 4.08 8.34
CA GLN A 515 -53.64 5.27 8.35
C GLN A 515 -53.63 5.96 9.72
N GLY A 516 -53.98 7.25 9.75
CA GLY A 516 -54.21 8.01 10.98
C GLY A 516 -52.94 8.44 11.71
N LEU A 517 -51.80 8.56 11.01
CA LEU A 517 -50.59 9.15 11.58
C LEU A 517 -50.77 10.67 11.75
N PRO A 518 -50.23 11.30 12.80
CA PRO A 518 -50.36 12.75 12.96
C PRO A 518 -49.60 13.50 11.87
N GLN A 519 -50.15 14.62 11.39
CA GLN A 519 -49.41 15.62 10.61
C GLN A 519 -48.48 16.41 11.55
N GLY A 520 -47.26 16.77 11.11
CA GLY A 520 -46.29 17.47 11.94
C GLY A 520 -45.20 16.57 12.54
N GLU A 521 -45.20 15.27 12.21
CA GLU A 521 -44.23 14.31 12.71
C GLU A 521 -43.63 13.51 11.54
N PRO A 522 -42.29 13.41 11.43
CA PRO A 522 -41.65 12.67 10.36
C PRO A 522 -42.03 11.17 10.35
N VAL A 523 -42.23 10.62 9.15
CA VAL A 523 -42.58 9.22 8.93
C VAL A 523 -41.39 8.47 8.32
N SER A 524 -40.79 7.57 9.07
CA SER A 524 -39.70 6.72 8.59
C SER A 524 -40.24 5.53 7.79
N VAL A 525 -39.80 5.43 6.54
CA VAL A 525 -40.09 4.33 5.62
C VAL A 525 -38.82 3.52 5.41
N ARG A 526 -38.91 2.20 5.51
CA ARG A 526 -37.85 1.27 5.12
C ARG A 526 -38.43 0.15 4.30
N VAL A 527 -37.84 -0.16 3.15
CA VAL A 527 -38.27 -1.26 2.29
C VAL A 527 -37.10 -2.20 2.04
N VAL A 528 -37.29 -3.46 2.36
CA VAL A 528 -36.32 -4.54 2.13
C VAL A 528 -36.76 -5.34 0.92
N MET A 529 -35.85 -5.55 -0.01
CA MET A 529 -36.07 -6.23 -1.29
C MET A 529 -35.14 -7.43 -1.39
N GLN A 530 -35.65 -8.56 -1.89
CA GLN A 530 -34.87 -9.70 -2.34
C GLN A 530 -35.08 -9.86 -3.85
N ASP A 531 -34.12 -9.40 -4.64
CA ASP A 531 -34.29 -9.32 -6.10
C ASP A 531 -34.01 -10.65 -6.80
N SER A 532 -34.90 -11.02 -7.72
CA SER A 532 -34.76 -12.15 -8.62
C SER A 532 -33.99 -11.73 -9.88
N THR A 533 -33.09 -12.59 -10.35
CA THR A 533 -32.42 -12.41 -11.66
C THR A 533 -33.22 -13.01 -12.82
N ASN A 534 -34.34 -13.69 -12.54
CA ASN A 534 -35.24 -14.22 -13.55
C ASN A 534 -36.46 -13.30 -13.73
N TYR A 535 -36.38 -12.42 -14.73
CA TYR A 535 -37.37 -11.38 -15.03
C TYR A 535 -38.68 -11.89 -15.64
N SER A 536 -38.74 -13.19 -15.99
CA SER A 536 -39.97 -13.80 -16.52
C SER A 536 -40.98 -14.18 -15.45
N VAL A 537 -40.60 -14.14 -14.17
CA VAL A 537 -41.42 -14.56 -13.03
C VAL A 537 -41.51 -13.47 -11.96
N TYR A 538 -42.60 -13.47 -11.19
CA TYR A 538 -42.80 -12.62 -10.01
C TYR A 538 -41.99 -13.16 -8.82
N GLY A 539 -40.67 -13.05 -8.94
CA GLY A 539 -39.71 -13.64 -8.01
C GLY A 539 -39.00 -12.65 -7.09
N THR A 540 -39.22 -11.35 -7.25
CA THR A 540 -38.61 -10.34 -6.38
C THR A 540 -39.51 -10.08 -5.18
N ALA A 541 -39.10 -10.53 -4.00
CA ALA A 541 -39.86 -10.36 -2.77
C ALA A 541 -39.58 -8.99 -2.12
N TYR A 542 -40.57 -8.39 -1.47
CA TYR A 542 -40.41 -7.14 -0.73
C TYR A 542 -41.09 -7.18 0.65
N GLU A 543 -40.59 -6.37 1.58
CA GLU A 543 -41.21 -6.05 2.87
C GLU A 543 -41.09 -4.56 3.17
N ILE A 544 -42.21 -3.91 3.51
CA ILE A 544 -42.31 -2.48 3.81
C ILE A 544 -42.48 -2.30 5.32
N PHE A 545 -41.68 -1.43 5.92
CA PHE A 545 -41.75 -1.03 7.32
C PHE A 545 -42.07 0.47 7.43
N ILE A 546 -42.99 0.83 8.33
CA ILE A 546 -43.35 2.21 8.64
C ILE A 546 -43.10 2.46 10.13
N ASN A 547 -42.28 3.46 10.44
CA ASN A 547 -41.81 3.79 11.80
C ASN A 547 -41.30 2.54 12.55
N GLY A 548 -40.50 1.74 11.85
CA GLY A 548 -39.89 0.51 12.37
C GLY A 548 -40.82 -0.71 12.51
N GLN A 549 -42.11 -0.61 12.16
CA GLN A 549 -43.06 -1.72 12.21
C GLN A 549 -43.36 -2.25 10.81
N SER A 550 -43.37 -3.58 10.63
CA SER A 550 -43.73 -4.21 9.35
C SER A 550 -45.19 -3.87 8.99
N ALA A 551 -45.40 -3.39 7.77
CA ALA A 551 -46.67 -2.86 7.29
C ALA A 551 -47.24 -3.64 6.10
N ASP A 552 -46.38 -4.18 5.22
CA ASP A 552 -46.80 -5.01 4.09
C ASP A 552 -45.66 -5.88 3.54
N THR A 553 -45.98 -7.02 2.94
CA THR A 553 -45.03 -7.90 2.22
C THR A 553 -45.65 -8.40 0.91
N GLY A 554 -44.84 -8.66 -0.10
CA GLY A 554 -45.34 -9.22 -1.36
C GLY A 554 -44.24 -9.64 -2.32
N ASN A 555 -44.62 -9.93 -3.56
CA ASN A 555 -43.69 -10.20 -4.66
C ASN A 555 -44.06 -9.36 -5.88
N ILE A 556 -43.04 -8.87 -6.57
CA ILE A 556 -43.15 -8.22 -7.87
C ILE A 556 -42.22 -8.92 -8.86
N ARG A 557 -42.24 -8.49 -10.12
CA ARG A 557 -41.16 -8.75 -11.07
C ARG A 557 -40.65 -7.44 -11.61
N PHE A 558 -39.36 -7.40 -11.89
CA PHE A 558 -38.81 -6.45 -12.83
C PHE A 558 -38.78 -7.10 -14.21
N ALA A 559 -38.96 -6.32 -15.26
CA ALA A 559 -38.85 -6.73 -16.66
C ALA A 559 -37.40 -6.80 -17.16
N ASN A 560 -36.46 -6.10 -16.50
CA ASN A 560 -35.06 -6.05 -16.95
C ASN A 560 -34.01 -5.92 -15.81
N ASN A 561 -32.75 -5.65 -16.18
CA ASN A 561 -31.59 -5.61 -15.27
C ASN A 561 -31.38 -4.27 -14.53
N SER A 562 -32.07 -3.21 -14.93
CA SER A 562 -31.86 -1.83 -14.47
C SER A 562 -32.73 -1.50 -13.26
N ARG A 563 -32.24 -0.62 -12.39
CA ARG A 563 -32.93 -0.17 -11.17
C ARG A 563 -32.72 1.32 -10.98
N TYR A 564 -33.81 2.07 -10.93
CA TYR A 564 -33.82 3.53 -10.81
C TYR A 564 -34.62 3.92 -9.57
N LEU A 565 -34.08 4.84 -8.75
CA LEU A 565 -34.79 5.40 -7.61
C LEU A 565 -35.63 6.61 -8.06
N ILE A 566 -36.90 6.59 -7.69
CA ILE A 566 -37.91 7.56 -8.11
C ILE A 566 -38.52 8.24 -6.89
N PHE A 567 -38.54 9.57 -6.90
CA PHE A 567 -39.23 10.41 -5.94
C PHE A 567 -40.35 11.16 -6.68
N ASP A 568 -41.61 11.02 -6.31
CA ASP A 568 -42.76 11.66 -6.99
C ASP A 568 -43.58 12.50 -6.00
N THR A 569 -44.16 13.58 -6.49
CA THR A 569 -45.00 14.50 -5.71
C THR A 569 -46.22 14.92 -6.51
N ALA A 570 -47.35 15.12 -5.83
CA ALA A 570 -48.57 15.60 -6.49
C ALA A 570 -48.54 17.11 -6.72
N PRO A 571 -49.33 17.63 -7.69
CA PRO A 571 -49.45 19.07 -7.91
C PRO A 571 -49.88 19.84 -6.66
N ASN A 572 -49.30 21.04 -6.46
CA ASN A 572 -49.64 22.01 -5.43
C ASN A 572 -49.59 21.41 -4.01
N THR A 573 -48.63 20.51 -3.77
CA THR A 573 -48.43 19.85 -2.49
C THR A 573 -47.68 20.74 -1.51
N GLY A 574 -47.02 21.81 -1.96
CA GLY A 574 -46.05 22.58 -1.17
C GLY A 574 -44.66 21.90 -1.15
N PRO A 575 -43.65 22.47 -0.47
CA PRO A 575 -42.33 21.87 -0.40
C PRO A 575 -42.36 20.57 0.41
N VAL A 576 -41.81 19.49 -0.15
CA VAL A 576 -41.72 18.20 0.56
C VAL A 576 -40.28 17.81 0.82
N GLN A 577 -40.05 17.09 1.91
CA GLN A 577 -38.71 16.83 2.42
C GLN A 577 -38.47 15.33 2.61
N TYR A 578 -37.32 14.88 2.09
CA TYR A 578 -36.79 13.54 2.23
C TYR A 578 -35.48 13.63 3.02
N ASP A 579 -35.51 13.09 4.23
CA ASP A 579 -34.40 13.05 5.16
C ASP A 579 -33.85 11.61 5.29
N ASP A 580 -32.62 11.49 5.76
CA ASP A 580 -31.96 10.24 6.17
C ASP A 580 -32.04 9.09 5.16
N PHE A 581 -32.12 9.41 3.87
CA PHE A 581 -32.26 8.36 2.87
C PHE A 581 -30.96 7.58 2.69
N SER A 582 -31.09 6.25 2.61
CA SER A 582 -30.02 5.36 2.19
C SER A 582 -30.53 4.26 1.27
N LEU A 583 -29.61 3.74 0.45
CA LEU A 583 -29.78 2.49 -0.30
C LEU A 583 -28.59 1.58 0.02
N GLU A 584 -28.87 0.40 0.55
CA GLU A 584 -27.88 -0.51 1.13
C GLU A 584 -28.11 -1.91 0.57
N THR A 585 -27.08 -2.59 0.04
CA THR A 585 -27.22 -4.04 -0.15
C THR A 585 -27.28 -4.72 1.20
N LEU A 586 -27.94 -5.88 1.33
CA LEU A 586 -28.05 -6.63 2.58
C LEU A 586 -27.31 -7.99 2.50
N GLU A 587 -26.99 -8.49 1.30
CA GLU A 587 -26.30 -9.77 1.03
C GLU A 587 -25.45 -9.73 -0.29
N ALA A 588 -24.77 -10.84 -0.66
CA ALA A 588 -23.38 -10.79 -1.13
C ALA A 588 -23.00 -11.99 -2.16
N GLY A 589 -22.27 -11.86 -3.35
CA GLY A 589 -21.79 -12.94 -4.36
C GLY A 589 -20.26 -13.01 -4.92
N PRO A 590 -19.70 -14.08 -5.63
CA PRO A 590 -18.38 -14.89 -5.53
C PRO A 590 -16.94 -14.27 -5.36
N SER A 591 -15.99 -14.94 -4.63
CA SER A 591 -14.93 -14.34 -3.75
C SER A 591 -13.48 -14.25 -4.24
N ILE A 592 -12.81 -13.13 -3.98
CA ILE A 592 -11.35 -12.87 -3.98
C ILE A 592 -10.91 -12.25 -2.62
N THR A 593 -9.63 -12.23 -2.27
CA THR A 593 -9.14 -11.55 -1.04
C THR A 593 -8.22 -10.41 -1.44
N GLY A 594 -8.45 -9.21 -0.91
CA GLY A 594 -7.62 -8.02 -1.15
C GLY A 594 -7.56 -7.11 0.07
N ARG A 595 -6.51 -6.29 0.20
CA ARG A 595 -6.39 -5.28 1.27
C ARG A 595 -6.70 -3.88 0.74
N ILE A 596 -7.34 -3.05 1.57
CA ILE A 596 -7.65 -1.65 1.24
C ILE A 596 -6.38 -0.80 1.40
N PRO A 597 -5.86 -0.14 0.36
CA PRO A 597 -4.60 0.61 0.46
C PRO A 597 -4.68 1.69 1.56
N LEU A 598 -3.75 1.61 2.52
CA LEU A 598 -3.52 2.67 3.50
C LEU A 598 -2.51 3.66 2.94
N LEU A 599 -2.95 4.86 2.56
CA LEU A 599 -2.05 6.00 2.39
C LEU A 599 -1.65 6.48 3.79
N GLY A 600 -0.62 5.87 4.36
CA GLY A 600 0.00 6.36 5.58
C GLY A 600 1.01 7.46 5.23
N LEU A 601 0.69 8.72 5.48
CA LEU A 601 1.73 9.76 5.57
C LEU A 601 2.52 9.46 6.84
N THR A 602 3.71 8.87 6.70
CA THR A 602 4.48 8.42 7.86
C THR A 602 5.19 9.60 8.53
N GLU A 603 5.59 10.60 7.75
CA GLU A 603 6.33 11.76 8.23
C GLU A 603 6.28 12.92 7.23
N SER A 604 6.28 14.15 7.75
CA SER A 604 6.54 15.37 6.97
C SER A 604 7.65 16.16 7.63
N ARG A 605 8.78 16.33 6.95
CA ARG A 605 9.92 17.10 7.47
C ARG A 605 10.10 18.38 6.67
N ALA A 606 10.11 19.51 7.34
CA ALA A 606 10.59 20.76 6.78
C ALA A 606 12.12 20.70 6.71
N THR A 607 12.69 20.81 5.51
CA THR A 607 14.15 20.89 5.31
C THR A 607 14.51 22.24 4.73
N SER A 608 15.62 22.84 5.19
CA SER A 608 16.17 24.07 4.61
C SER A 608 17.48 23.75 3.92
N VAL A 609 17.52 23.86 2.59
CA VAL A 609 18.77 23.75 1.82
C VAL A 609 18.95 25.05 1.04
N ALA A 610 20.10 25.71 1.24
CA ALA A 610 20.45 26.98 0.57
C ALA A 610 19.40 28.12 0.71
N GLY A 611 18.65 28.15 1.83
CA GLY A 611 17.66 29.20 2.11
C GLY A 611 16.27 28.97 1.48
N VAL A 612 16.06 27.86 0.79
CA VAL A 612 14.73 27.43 0.30
C VAL A 612 14.14 26.43 1.28
N GLU A 613 12.95 26.72 1.82
CA GLU A 613 12.18 25.74 2.61
C GLU A 613 11.55 24.70 1.68
N LYS A 614 11.78 23.44 1.98
CA LYS A 614 11.24 22.28 1.27
C LYS A 614 10.46 21.40 2.24
N VAL A 615 9.53 20.63 1.69
CA VAL A 615 8.91 19.53 2.43
C VAL A 615 9.30 18.20 1.82
N ARG A 616 9.72 17.27 2.68
CA ARG A 616 9.85 15.86 2.32
C ARG A 616 8.68 15.08 2.89
N LEU A 617 7.92 14.43 2.01
CA LEU A 617 6.80 13.57 2.36
C LEU A 617 7.22 12.12 2.23
N HIS A 618 6.93 11.32 3.25
CA HIS A 618 7.12 9.87 3.23
C HIS A 618 5.74 9.19 3.21
N TRP A 619 5.54 8.25 2.30
CA TRP A 619 4.30 7.46 2.25
C TRP A 619 4.53 6.04 1.74
N SER A 620 3.53 5.20 1.94
CA SER A 620 3.50 3.84 1.45
C SER A 620 2.29 3.65 0.52
N THR A 621 2.46 2.92 -0.58
CA THR A 621 1.39 2.64 -1.56
C THR A 621 1.57 1.27 -2.22
N GLN A 622 0.48 0.72 -2.76
CA GLN A 622 0.52 -0.45 -3.64
C GLN A 622 1.39 -0.19 -4.89
N PRO A 623 2.13 -1.21 -5.38
CA PRO A 623 2.82 -1.20 -6.66
C PRO A 623 1.92 -0.78 -7.83
N GLY A 624 2.46 0.03 -8.74
CA GLY A 624 1.76 0.42 -9.98
C GLY A 624 0.73 1.55 -9.84
N ARG A 625 0.79 2.34 -8.76
CA ARG A 625 -0.03 3.55 -8.57
C ARG A 625 0.84 4.81 -8.56
N VAL A 626 0.40 5.86 -9.25
CA VAL A 626 1.09 7.17 -9.30
C VAL A 626 0.44 8.12 -8.29
N PHE A 627 1.24 8.99 -7.67
CA PHE A 627 0.73 10.04 -6.77
C PHE A 627 1.34 11.39 -7.10
N ARG A 628 0.57 12.45 -6.87
CA ARG A 628 0.92 13.85 -7.06
C ARG A 628 0.79 14.62 -5.74
N PRO A 629 1.87 15.21 -5.23
CA PRO A 629 1.84 16.09 -4.07
C PRO A 629 1.15 17.42 -4.38
N MET A 630 0.36 17.90 -3.42
CA MET A 630 -0.30 19.19 -3.49
C MET A 630 -0.15 19.95 -2.17
N ILE A 631 -0.07 21.28 -2.26
CA ILE A 631 0.01 22.18 -1.10
C ILE A 631 -1.09 23.25 -1.16
N SER A 632 -1.56 23.72 -0.01
CA SER A 632 -2.46 24.87 0.06
C SER A 632 -2.42 25.58 1.40
N ALA A 633 -2.85 26.85 1.47
CA ALA A 633 -3.07 27.56 2.74
C ALA A 633 -4.41 27.21 3.39
N ASP A 634 -5.32 26.57 2.66
CA ASP A 634 -6.62 26.09 3.12
C ASP A 634 -6.97 24.76 2.44
N LEU A 635 -7.93 23.99 2.95
CA LEU A 635 -8.24 22.67 2.41
C LEU A 635 -8.93 22.69 1.03
N SER A 636 -9.12 23.87 0.41
CA SER A 636 -9.85 24.03 -0.86
C SER A 636 -8.95 24.39 -2.04
N GLY A 637 -7.84 25.08 -1.81
CA GLY A 637 -7.01 25.67 -2.86
C GLY A 637 -5.78 24.86 -3.27
N TRP A 638 -5.82 23.52 -3.25
CA TRP A 638 -4.66 22.65 -3.50
C TRP A 638 -3.96 22.92 -4.84
N ILE A 639 -2.64 23.15 -4.81
CA ILE A 639 -1.80 23.40 -5.98
C ILE A 639 -0.80 22.25 -6.15
N PRO A 640 -0.70 21.65 -7.36
CA PRO A 640 0.34 20.67 -7.68
C PRO A 640 1.75 21.25 -7.51
N LEU A 641 2.66 20.46 -6.95
CA LEU A 641 4.08 20.85 -6.86
C LEU A 641 4.85 20.27 -8.07
N PRO A 642 5.41 21.12 -8.96
CA PRO A 642 6.24 20.69 -10.08
C PRO A 642 7.69 20.46 -9.65
N GLY A 643 8.39 19.57 -10.36
CA GLY A 643 9.80 19.28 -10.12
C GLY A 643 10.73 20.29 -10.79
N ALA A 644 12.05 20.10 -10.64
CA ALA A 644 13.09 20.96 -11.21
C ALA A 644 13.01 21.14 -12.75
N GLY A 645 12.32 20.25 -13.46
CA GLY A 645 12.08 20.32 -14.90
C GLY A 645 10.77 20.99 -15.33
N GLY A 646 9.97 21.55 -14.41
CA GLY A 646 8.70 22.23 -14.74
C GLY A 646 7.51 21.30 -15.05
N ASN A 647 7.69 19.99 -14.95
CA ASN A 647 6.62 18.99 -15.07
C ASN A 647 6.08 18.57 -13.69
N PRO A 648 4.85 18.03 -13.62
CA PRO A 648 4.33 17.37 -12.42
C PRO A 648 5.32 16.31 -11.92
N MET A 649 5.54 16.23 -10.61
CA MET A 649 6.39 15.21 -10.03
C MET A 649 5.65 13.87 -10.03
N GLU A 650 5.96 13.02 -11.00
CA GLU A 650 5.40 11.67 -11.15
C GLU A 650 6.30 10.66 -10.42
N VAL A 651 5.73 9.93 -9.47
CA VAL A 651 6.39 8.76 -8.86
C VAL A 651 5.64 7.52 -9.34
N GLY A 652 6.19 6.87 -10.36
CA GLY A 652 5.57 5.72 -11.03
C GLY A 652 6.41 4.44 -10.95
N SER A 653 7.12 4.17 -9.85
CA SER A 653 7.92 2.95 -9.76
C SER A 653 7.07 1.75 -9.32
N GLY A 654 7.25 0.63 -10.03
CA GLY A 654 6.52 -0.63 -9.84
C GLY A 654 6.95 -1.47 -8.63
N HIS A 655 7.86 -0.97 -7.79
CA HIS A 655 8.35 -1.65 -6.60
C HIS A 655 8.65 -0.62 -5.49
N HIS A 656 8.61 -1.05 -4.23
CA HIS A 656 8.99 -0.34 -2.98
C HIS A 656 7.86 0.30 -2.14
N THR A 657 7.92 0.02 -0.83
CA THR A 657 6.89 0.28 0.20
C THR A 657 7.08 1.54 1.03
N ILE A 658 8.17 2.28 0.81
CA ILE A 658 8.34 3.63 1.36
C ILE A 658 8.85 4.50 0.22
N GLN A 659 7.96 5.35 -0.28
CA GLN A 659 8.28 6.40 -1.24
C GLN A 659 8.57 7.68 -0.47
N TRP A 660 9.51 8.48 -0.96
CA TRP A 660 9.73 9.82 -0.47
C TRP A 660 9.76 10.81 -1.60
N LEU A 661 9.28 12.01 -1.34
CA LEU A 661 9.28 13.09 -2.31
C LEU A 661 9.62 14.40 -1.64
N GLU A 662 10.59 15.10 -2.21
CA GLU A 662 11.00 16.43 -1.78
C GLU A 662 10.49 17.47 -2.79
N ALA A 663 9.65 18.40 -2.33
CA ALA A 663 9.12 19.48 -3.14
C ALA A 663 9.44 20.85 -2.53
N ASP A 664 9.67 21.82 -3.40
CA ASP A 664 9.89 23.21 -2.99
C ASP A 664 8.56 23.79 -2.49
N ILE A 665 8.57 24.39 -1.29
CA ILE A 665 7.40 25.09 -0.76
C ILE A 665 7.42 26.52 -1.30
N PRO A 666 6.41 26.94 -2.08
CA PRO A 666 6.34 28.32 -2.53
C PRO A 666 6.28 29.25 -1.32
N GLU A 667 6.93 30.41 -1.43
CA GLU A 667 7.12 31.33 -0.31
C GLU A 667 5.83 31.71 0.42
N ALA A 668 4.70 31.78 -0.29
CA ALA A 668 3.39 32.09 0.26
C ALA A 668 2.81 31.03 1.22
N TYR A 669 3.30 29.78 1.18
CA TYR A 669 2.75 28.64 1.95
C TYR A 669 3.66 28.16 3.09
N ARG A 670 4.81 28.81 3.27
CA ARG A 670 5.80 28.49 4.31
C ARG A 670 5.21 28.64 5.72
N GLY A 671 5.29 27.59 6.53
CA GLY A 671 4.83 27.54 7.93
C GLY A 671 3.32 27.64 8.18
N ARG A 672 2.48 27.67 7.14
CA ARG A 672 1.01 27.85 7.25
C ARG A 672 0.19 27.00 6.26
N GLY A 673 0.85 26.11 5.52
CA GLY A 673 0.21 25.29 4.49
C GLY A 673 -0.14 23.88 4.93
N PHE A 674 -1.23 23.35 4.39
CA PHE A 674 -1.60 21.95 4.38
C PHE A 674 -0.94 21.24 3.19
N ILE A 675 -0.65 19.95 3.33
CA ILE A 675 -0.05 19.12 2.28
C ILE A 675 -0.86 17.84 2.13
N ARG A 676 -1.15 17.43 0.88
CA ARG A 676 -1.81 16.16 0.56
C ARG A 676 -1.14 15.44 -0.61
N LEU A 677 -1.34 14.14 -0.69
CA LEU A 677 -0.98 13.34 -1.87
C LEU A 677 -2.26 12.94 -2.59
N GLU A 678 -2.36 13.29 -3.86
CA GLU A 678 -3.45 12.93 -4.76
C GLU A 678 -3.05 11.71 -5.58
N SER A 679 -3.88 10.65 -5.63
CA SER A 679 -3.62 9.53 -6.53
C SER A 679 -3.85 9.95 -7.97
N VAL A 680 -2.86 9.74 -8.83
CA VAL A 680 -2.92 9.94 -10.27
C VAL A 680 -2.93 8.56 -10.90
N ARG A 681 -3.84 8.31 -11.83
CA ARG A 681 -4.09 6.97 -12.39
C ARG A 681 -2.85 6.32 -12.99
#